data_AF-A0AAW0SXM4-F1
#
_entry.id   AF-A0AAW0SXM4-F1
#
_cell.length_a   1.000
_cell.length_b   1.000
_cell.length_c   1.000
_cell.angle_alpha   90.00
_cell.angle_beta   90.00
_cell.angle_gamma   90.00
#
_symmetry.space_group_name_H-M   'P 1'
#
loop_
_entity.id
_entity.type
_entity.pdbx_description
1 polymer ?
#
loop_
_entity_poly.entity_id
_entity_poly.type
_entity_poly.pdbx_seq_one_letter_code
_entity_poly.pdbx_strand_id
1 'polypeptide(L)'
;MYCWGSTVNGELGVGAPEVEQLALPTFMDFSESWRVKQVASGLTHSLFLTEDGAVYSCGNNEVGQLGHGKITRRPELIDELQNYSIVQVAAGDQHSLALTSWGLIYAWGDNGYGQLGVNSCDSHAATPKLVKSLARKVTVQLACGANHTLALTADGELYTWGQNTFGQLGLRHRQGPQKDPALVTSLAGTPLVLLAAAGHHSAAVTQAGYLLLWGSNKQGQLGYTPKGDPLVSDTPALVPNLASYSEPIRYVALGESHTAALDSLGKLWTFGYGRYGQLGHGTTDNCPIPRTVLDLCGSKVGQVACGRGHTLVYIPSQGHVYAFGQGLSGQLGTKTPHSRELPQVVVGPWLSPGGASLLDYAEEDSPSVYLRQIFAGGDVSMATVSRESGGAEDFCSPPLPRPNAPLTIQEHMIKKLLSIEEEDMIDDDLFTYAETVFASVCAWNSSFTLAGSHKHTHGLDYRLAEDCVAQIGRIARETIQEVIRTGIQNVAKSLPSHPPSQDALRCYILLPLYKDFTDPKQMAKLQTPYAEGVLKLGKEMAEVFKSWLASLPRDFTLRLVTVYKSVVVQILNSAHQSSSERDRRALVSSLRLLSLVHGLNFQAGCRVGRLNYDDFYIPEIAEKIDIRNDYLNWMNSRLHPMSRRESPILFCEYPFLFDPQAKTLLLRCDATRQMQGAIQEAVLNSNPMLWLFDPAQVQFLNVHIRRTHIVEDTISQLLHHEVTDYKRPLKVHFIGEEAEDAGGVRKEFFLLLLRDILNPDYGMFTEFPDTRRIWFKEGALEAAATYVLIGIVCGLAIYNFTIINLPFPIALYKKLLGETVGLDDLADLDPQLTRSLRDLLEYEGGDEEEVYGLNFTVTQDYFGECKSVPLKAGGEEMSVTQQNKQEYVDLLVEYRLNKSIDKQYKAFHDGFYRVCGGIVLKLFQPMELMDLVTGNENYSWSELEKNTEYKGEYFPDHPVIRTFWEVFHELSLEQKKLFLKFLTGTDRVPILGMKALKLIIQSTADDSFLPVAHTCIAQLDLPKYNTKEKLKYKLLQAIQQSEGFGLV
;
A
#
# COMPACT_ATOMS: atom_id res chain seq x y z
N MET A 1 31.61 -32.48 -29.53
CA MET A 1 30.29 -31.85 -29.82
C MET A 1 29.63 -32.57 -30.99
N TYR A 2 28.30 -32.66 -31.02
CA TYR A 2 27.53 -33.26 -32.12
C TYR A 2 26.57 -32.24 -32.73
N CYS A 3 26.34 -32.32 -34.04
CA CYS A 3 25.53 -31.37 -34.79
C CYS A 3 24.75 -32.05 -35.92
N TRP A 4 23.57 -31.54 -36.25
CA TRP A 4 22.68 -32.06 -37.31
C TRP A 4 21.74 -30.96 -37.82
N GLY A 5 21.20 -31.14 -39.03
CA GLY A 5 20.40 -30.12 -39.73
C GLY A 5 20.98 -29.71 -41.09
N SER A 6 20.70 -28.47 -41.50
CA SER A 6 21.15 -27.90 -42.77
C SER A 6 22.67 -27.73 -42.83
N THR A 7 23.28 -28.11 -43.96
CA THR A 7 24.73 -27.88 -44.23
C THR A 7 24.98 -26.90 -45.39
N VAL A 8 23.90 -26.35 -45.97
CA VAL A 8 23.90 -25.62 -47.24
C VAL A 8 24.94 -24.48 -47.24
N ASN A 9 24.98 -23.70 -46.16
CA ASN A 9 25.88 -22.55 -46.01
C ASN A 9 27.12 -22.86 -45.15
N GLY A 10 27.23 -24.07 -44.59
CA GLY A 10 28.30 -24.45 -43.65
C GLY A 10 28.01 -24.05 -42.19
N GLU A 11 26.77 -23.73 -41.86
CA GLU A 11 26.32 -23.30 -40.53
C GLU A 11 26.51 -24.35 -39.42
N LEU A 12 26.71 -25.62 -39.79
CA LEU A 12 27.05 -26.72 -38.88
C LEU A 12 28.55 -26.86 -38.60
N GLY A 13 29.44 -26.18 -39.33
CA GLY A 13 30.89 -26.25 -39.07
C GLY A 13 31.57 -27.58 -39.43
N VAL A 14 30.88 -28.52 -40.07
CA VAL A 14 31.41 -29.84 -40.47
C VAL A 14 32.26 -29.81 -41.76
N GLY A 15 32.46 -28.63 -42.36
CA GLY A 15 33.16 -28.48 -43.63
C GLY A 15 32.24 -28.56 -44.85
N ALA A 16 32.65 -29.29 -45.89
CA ALA A 16 31.90 -29.49 -47.12
C ALA A 16 31.42 -30.95 -47.22
N PRO A 17 30.36 -31.34 -46.49
CA PRO A 17 29.76 -32.66 -46.66
C PRO A 17 29.14 -32.78 -48.07
N GLU A 18 29.14 -33.99 -48.64
CA GLU A 18 28.52 -34.27 -49.95
C GLU A 18 26.98 -34.16 -49.92
N VAL A 19 26.39 -34.16 -48.73
CA VAL A 19 24.95 -34.09 -48.48
C VAL A 19 24.57 -32.74 -47.91
N GLU A 20 23.52 -32.14 -48.47
CA GLU A 20 22.98 -30.82 -48.08
C GLU A 20 22.32 -30.81 -46.68
N GLN A 21 22.07 -31.98 -46.10
CA GLN A 21 21.47 -32.14 -44.78
C GLN A 21 22.05 -33.32 -44.00
N LEU A 22 22.13 -33.17 -42.69
CA LEU A 22 22.47 -34.23 -41.75
C LEU A 22 21.24 -34.56 -40.89
N ALA A 23 20.60 -35.70 -41.18
CA ALA A 23 19.40 -36.15 -40.44
C ALA A 23 19.72 -36.93 -39.15
N LEU A 24 21.00 -37.03 -38.79
CA LEU A 24 21.51 -37.71 -37.60
C LEU A 24 22.59 -36.84 -36.93
N PRO A 25 22.65 -36.81 -35.59
CA PRO A 25 23.74 -36.21 -34.83
C PRO A 25 25.10 -36.73 -35.33
N THR A 26 25.89 -35.83 -35.90
CA THR A 26 27.21 -36.14 -36.46
C THR A 26 28.28 -35.44 -35.64
N PHE A 27 29.41 -36.12 -35.41
CA PHE A 27 30.51 -35.53 -34.64
C PHE A 27 31.12 -34.36 -35.41
N MET A 28 31.26 -33.21 -34.73
CA MET A 28 31.93 -32.04 -35.31
C MET A 28 33.43 -32.12 -35.05
N ASP A 29 34.20 -32.29 -36.13
CA ASP A 29 35.66 -32.27 -36.08
C ASP A 29 36.19 -30.84 -35.97
N PHE A 30 36.16 -30.31 -34.74
CA PHE A 30 36.61 -28.99 -34.34
C PHE A 30 37.49 -29.10 -33.09
N SER A 31 38.71 -28.56 -33.13
CA SER A 31 39.74 -28.75 -32.09
C SER A 31 39.32 -28.25 -30.71
N GLU A 32 38.61 -27.13 -30.63
CA GLU A 32 38.10 -26.58 -29.36
C GLU A 32 36.68 -27.06 -29.01
N SER A 33 36.13 -28.05 -29.74
CA SER A 33 34.74 -28.50 -29.55
C SER A 33 34.42 -29.06 -28.16
N TRP A 34 35.44 -29.45 -27.40
CA TRP A 34 35.31 -29.94 -26.02
C TRP A 34 35.19 -28.80 -24.99
N ARG A 35 35.55 -27.57 -25.36
CA ARG A 35 35.49 -26.37 -24.51
C ARG A 35 34.30 -25.46 -24.83
N VAL A 36 33.46 -25.83 -25.80
CA VAL A 36 32.31 -24.99 -26.19
C VAL A 36 31.30 -24.94 -25.04
N LYS A 37 31.10 -23.72 -24.53
CA LYS A 37 30.16 -23.40 -23.45
C LYS A 37 28.81 -22.93 -23.98
N GLN A 38 28.80 -22.13 -25.05
CA GLN A 38 27.57 -21.58 -25.61
C GLN A 38 27.63 -21.58 -27.14
N VAL A 39 26.50 -21.84 -27.78
CA VAL A 39 26.31 -21.69 -29.23
C VAL A 39 25.19 -20.69 -29.48
N ALA A 40 25.42 -19.76 -30.41
CA ALA A 40 24.38 -18.89 -30.93
C ALA A 40 24.32 -19.07 -32.45
N SER A 41 23.20 -19.59 -32.95
CA SER A 41 22.99 -19.85 -34.38
C SER A 41 22.00 -18.83 -34.94
N GLY A 42 22.46 -18.09 -35.95
CA GLY A 42 21.61 -17.25 -36.79
C GLY A 42 20.84 -18.07 -37.81
N LEU A 43 20.35 -17.42 -38.87
CA LEU A 43 19.61 -18.13 -39.92
C LEU A 43 20.54 -19.04 -40.75
N THR A 44 21.76 -18.58 -41.03
CA THR A 44 22.71 -19.24 -41.96
C THR A 44 24.16 -19.27 -41.46
N HIS A 45 24.39 -18.95 -40.18
CA HIS A 45 25.71 -18.98 -39.55
C HIS A 45 25.60 -19.37 -38.08
N SER A 46 26.71 -19.81 -37.49
CA SER A 46 26.79 -20.17 -36.07
C SER A 46 28.02 -19.56 -35.42
N LEU A 47 27.86 -19.14 -34.17
CA LEU A 47 28.91 -18.68 -33.26
C LEU A 47 29.12 -19.70 -32.15
N PHE A 48 30.37 -19.99 -31.81
CA PHE A 48 30.76 -20.91 -30.74
C PHE A 48 31.61 -20.15 -29.74
N LEU A 49 31.12 -20.06 -28.50
CA LEU A 49 31.85 -19.48 -27.38
C LEU A 49 32.45 -20.60 -26.55
N THR A 50 33.76 -20.50 -26.32
CA THR A 50 34.53 -21.45 -25.50
C THR A 50 34.63 -21.01 -24.04
N GLU A 51 34.95 -21.93 -23.13
CA GLU A 51 35.07 -21.67 -21.69
C GLU A 51 36.11 -20.60 -21.31
N ASP A 52 37.16 -20.39 -22.11
CA ASP A 52 38.16 -19.34 -21.95
C ASP A 52 37.78 -18.00 -22.60
N GLY A 53 36.60 -17.92 -23.22
CA GLY A 53 36.09 -16.69 -23.81
C GLY A 53 36.53 -16.43 -25.25
N ALA A 54 37.13 -17.41 -25.94
CA ALA A 54 37.38 -17.30 -27.37
C ALA A 54 36.10 -17.58 -28.19
N VAL A 55 35.93 -16.83 -29.28
CA VAL A 55 34.74 -16.93 -30.16
C VAL A 55 35.15 -17.42 -31.53
N TYR A 56 34.47 -18.47 -31.97
CA TYR A 56 34.62 -19.04 -33.31
C TYR A 56 33.33 -18.88 -34.11
N SER A 57 33.43 -18.80 -35.42
CA SER A 57 32.26 -18.70 -36.29
C SER A 57 32.41 -19.51 -37.58
N CYS A 58 31.28 -19.95 -38.14
CA CYS A 58 31.23 -20.57 -39.47
C CYS A 58 29.87 -20.38 -40.15
N GLY A 59 29.82 -20.56 -41.47
CA GLY A 59 28.59 -20.50 -42.25
C GLY A 59 28.63 -19.43 -43.35
N ASN A 60 27.49 -18.81 -43.62
CA ASN A 60 27.38 -17.71 -44.59
C ASN A 60 28.14 -16.47 -44.08
N ASN A 61 28.80 -15.73 -44.97
CA ASN A 61 29.49 -14.47 -44.68
C ASN A 61 29.21 -13.33 -45.68
N GLU A 62 28.10 -13.41 -46.44
CA GLU A 62 27.75 -12.40 -47.47
C GLU A 62 27.73 -10.95 -46.99
N VAL A 63 27.35 -10.73 -45.73
CA VAL A 63 27.26 -9.40 -45.10
C VAL A 63 28.20 -9.28 -43.90
N GLY A 64 29.20 -10.15 -43.80
CA GLY A 64 30.22 -10.06 -42.77
C GLY A 64 29.84 -10.66 -41.42
N GLN A 65 28.76 -11.46 -41.33
CA GLN A 65 28.21 -12.01 -40.09
C GLN A 65 29.15 -12.99 -39.34
N LEU A 66 30.25 -13.43 -39.97
CA LEU A 66 31.30 -14.23 -39.31
C LEU A 66 32.35 -13.36 -38.58
N GLY A 67 32.51 -12.09 -38.94
CA GLY A 67 33.35 -11.15 -38.17
C GLY A 67 34.86 -11.24 -38.38
N HIS A 68 35.37 -12.25 -39.09
CA HIS A 68 36.81 -12.40 -39.41
C HIS A 68 37.12 -12.16 -40.90
N GLY A 69 36.13 -11.71 -41.70
CA GLY A 69 36.29 -11.38 -43.12
C GLY A 69 36.62 -12.57 -44.07
N LYS A 70 36.65 -13.81 -43.57
CA LYS A 70 36.94 -15.01 -44.37
C LYS A 70 35.66 -15.79 -44.66
N ILE A 71 35.64 -16.57 -45.73
CA ILE A 71 34.54 -17.49 -46.04
C ILE A 71 34.98 -18.88 -45.57
N THR A 72 34.32 -19.40 -44.53
CA THR A 72 34.67 -20.70 -43.95
C THR A 72 33.42 -21.52 -43.61
N ARG A 73 33.50 -22.83 -43.91
CA ARG A 73 32.49 -23.83 -43.53
C ARG A 73 32.90 -24.62 -42.28
N ARG A 74 34.01 -24.25 -41.64
CA ARG A 74 34.50 -24.80 -40.37
C ARG A 74 34.67 -23.67 -39.34
N PRO A 75 34.47 -23.92 -38.04
CA PRO A 75 34.63 -22.89 -37.03
C PRO A 75 36.02 -22.27 -37.11
N GLU A 76 36.08 -20.96 -37.29
CA GLU A 76 37.32 -20.18 -37.35
C GLU A 76 37.30 -19.09 -36.29
N LEU A 77 38.46 -18.81 -35.71
CA LEU A 77 38.63 -17.83 -34.64
C LEU A 77 38.35 -16.41 -35.15
N ILE A 78 37.64 -15.62 -34.36
CA ILE A 78 37.49 -14.17 -34.58
C ILE A 78 38.66 -13.46 -33.89
N ASP A 79 39.74 -13.24 -34.64
CA ASP A 79 41.01 -12.70 -34.14
C ASP A 79 40.83 -11.35 -33.41
N GLU A 80 39.91 -10.49 -33.87
CA GLU A 80 39.60 -9.19 -33.29
C GLU A 80 39.05 -9.25 -31.86
N LEU A 81 38.44 -10.38 -31.45
CA LEU A 81 37.89 -10.58 -30.11
C LEU A 81 38.85 -11.30 -29.17
N GLN A 82 39.99 -11.81 -29.66
CA GLN A 82 40.90 -12.68 -28.89
C GLN A 82 41.45 -12.03 -27.62
N ASN A 83 41.60 -10.70 -27.60
CA ASN A 83 42.11 -9.96 -26.45
C ASN A 83 41.04 -9.60 -25.40
N TYR A 84 39.79 -9.99 -25.64
CA TYR A 84 38.67 -9.73 -24.73
C TYR A 84 38.15 -11.05 -24.17
N SER A 85 37.88 -11.11 -22.87
CA SER A 85 37.19 -12.25 -22.29
C SER A 85 35.70 -12.14 -22.62
N ILE A 86 35.22 -12.98 -23.55
CA ILE A 86 33.80 -13.00 -23.95
C ILE A 86 33.03 -13.92 -23.00
N VAL A 87 31.89 -13.43 -22.50
CA VAL A 87 31.04 -14.14 -21.54
C VAL A 87 29.70 -14.59 -22.14
N GLN A 88 29.27 -13.97 -23.24
CA GLN A 88 28.05 -14.35 -23.96
C GLN A 88 28.17 -14.02 -25.45
N VAL A 89 27.59 -14.86 -26.31
CA VAL A 89 27.36 -14.57 -27.73
C VAL A 89 25.86 -14.63 -28.07
N ALA A 90 25.45 -13.87 -29.08
CA ALA A 90 24.09 -13.89 -29.61
C ALA A 90 24.11 -13.66 -31.14
N ALA A 91 23.17 -14.27 -31.85
CA ALA A 91 23.09 -14.20 -33.31
C ALA A 91 21.63 -13.98 -33.75
N GLY A 92 21.42 -13.02 -34.65
CA GLY A 92 20.17 -12.89 -35.39
C GLY A 92 20.29 -13.51 -36.78
N ASP A 93 19.41 -13.14 -37.72
CA ASP A 93 19.37 -13.82 -39.03
C ASP A 93 20.68 -13.65 -39.81
N GLN A 94 21.24 -12.43 -39.78
CA GLN A 94 22.43 -12.03 -40.54
C GLN A 94 23.37 -11.12 -39.73
N HIS A 95 23.25 -11.09 -38.41
CA HIS A 95 24.12 -10.29 -37.55
C HIS A 95 24.50 -11.06 -36.28
N SER A 96 25.59 -10.62 -35.66
CA SER A 96 26.28 -11.32 -34.59
C SER A 96 26.73 -10.34 -33.53
N LEU A 97 26.67 -10.77 -32.27
CA LEU A 97 26.99 -9.98 -31.10
C LEU A 97 27.82 -10.79 -30.10
N ALA A 98 28.74 -10.11 -29.42
CA ALA A 98 29.50 -10.65 -28.31
C ALA A 98 29.52 -9.67 -27.13
N LEU A 99 29.38 -10.22 -25.93
CA LEU A 99 29.43 -9.51 -24.66
C LEU A 99 30.75 -9.85 -23.94
N THR A 100 31.51 -8.83 -23.58
CA THR A 100 32.74 -8.99 -22.79
C THR A 100 32.45 -9.08 -21.29
N SER A 101 33.39 -9.59 -20.50
CA SER A 101 33.33 -9.62 -19.03
C SER A 101 33.23 -8.25 -18.37
N TRP A 102 33.64 -7.18 -19.07
CA TRP A 102 33.50 -5.79 -18.63
C TRP A 102 32.15 -5.16 -19.01
N GLY A 103 31.25 -5.92 -19.63
CA GLY A 103 29.92 -5.45 -20.03
C GLY A 103 29.90 -4.63 -21.32
N LEU A 104 30.98 -4.65 -22.12
CA LEU A 104 31.02 -4.04 -23.45
C LEU A 104 30.45 -4.96 -24.52
N ILE A 105 29.75 -4.37 -25.49
CA ILE A 105 29.06 -5.08 -26.59
C ILE A 105 29.80 -4.83 -27.91
N TYR A 106 30.15 -5.91 -28.60
CA TYR A 106 30.66 -5.88 -29.97
C TYR A 106 29.64 -6.47 -30.93
N ALA A 107 29.39 -5.79 -32.06
CA ALA A 107 28.39 -6.16 -33.06
C ALA A 107 28.99 -6.16 -34.47
N TRP A 108 28.58 -7.12 -35.31
CA TRP A 108 28.98 -7.23 -36.72
C TRP A 108 27.92 -7.96 -37.57
N GLY A 109 28.07 -7.93 -38.90
CA GLY A 109 27.10 -8.45 -39.86
C GLY A 109 26.20 -7.38 -40.48
N ASP A 110 24.97 -7.73 -40.83
CA ASP A 110 23.99 -6.81 -41.43
C ASP A 110 23.61 -5.65 -40.50
N ASN A 111 23.44 -4.46 -41.08
CA ASN A 111 23.03 -3.24 -40.41
C ASN A 111 21.91 -2.51 -41.18
N GLY A 112 21.23 -3.17 -42.12
CA GLY A 112 20.17 -2.55 -42.93
C GLY A 112 19.03 -1.93 -42.12
N TYR A 113 18.75 -2.46 -40.92
CA TYR A 113 17.77 -1.94 -39.97
C TYR A 113 18.41 -1.28 -38.74
N GLY A 114 19.73 -1.09 -38.73
CA GLY A 114 20.44 -0.54 -37.58
C GLY A 114 20.65 -1.52 -36.43
N GLN A 115 20.43 -2.83 -36.64
CA GLN A 115 20.49 -3.88 -35.60
C GLN A 115 21.87 -4.06 -34.95
N LEU A 116 22.93 -3.47 -35.52
CA LEU A 116 24.25 -3.44 -34.88
C LEU A 116 24.36 -2.35 -33.81
N GLY A 117 23.58 -1.27 -33.86
CA GLY A 117 23.63 -0.19 -32.87
C GLY A 117 24.89 0.69 -32.95
N VAL A 118 25.69 0.58 -34.01
CA VAL A 118 27.02 1.22 -34.13
C VAL A 118 27.01 2.61 -34.77
N ASN A 119 25.85 3.24 -34.95
CA ASN A 119 25.68 4.56 -35.59
C ASN A 119 26.59 4.77 -36.82
N SER A 120 26.62 3.78 -37.71
CA SER A 120 27.33 3.86 -39.00
C SER A 120 26.33 4.04 -40.14
N CYS A 121 26.75 4.74 -41.19
CA CYS A 121 26.04 4.76 -42.47
C CYS A 121 26.25 3.48 -43.28
N ASP A 122 27.19 2.62 -42.88
CA ASP A 122 27.45 1.34 -43.54
C ASP A 122 26.23 0.40 -43.41
N SER A 123 25.88 -0.27 -44.50
CA SER A 123 24.82 -1.27 -44.53
C SER A 123 25.17 -2.57 -43.79
N HIS A 124 26.45 -2.80 -43.51
CA HIS A 124 26.95 -3.98 -42.78
C HIS A 124 28.34 -3.70 -42.18
N ALA A 125 28.83 -4.59 -41.31
CA ALA A 125 30.17 -4.55 -40.75
C ALA A 125 30.83 -5.93 -40.80
N ALA A 126 31.97 -6.04 -41.51
CA ALA A 126 32.67 -7.31 -41.70
C ALA A 126 33.50 -7.78 -40.49
N THR A 127 33.74 -6.88 -39.53
CA THR A 127 34.48 -7.15 -38.30
C THR A 127 33.74 -6.58 -37.08
N PRO A 128 33.94 -7.16 -35.87
CA PRO A 128 33.34 -6.70 -34.62
C PRO A 128 33.56 -5.20 -34.36
N LYS A 129 32.47 -4.45 -34.19
CA LYS A 129 32.48 -3.02 -33.84
C LYS A 129 31.86 -2.79 -32.48
N LEU A 130 32.50 -1.96 -31.65
CA LEU A 130 31.98 -1.57 -30.33
C LEU A 130 30.70 -0.73 -30.45
N VAL A 131 29.66 -1.11 -29.70
CA VAL A 131 28.43 -0.32 -29.54
C VAL A 131 28.68 0.83 -28.55
N LYS A 132 29.24 1.94 -29.07
CA LYS A 132 29.73 3.07 -28.25
C LYS A 132 28.68 3.71 -27.36
N SER A 133 27.42 3.72 -27.79
CA SER A 133 26.30 4.32 -27.06
C SER A 133 26.02 3.64 -25.71
N LEU A 134 26.34 2.35 -25.58
CA LEU A 134 26.18 1.59 -24.34
C LEU A 134 27.49 1.33 -23.60
N ALA A 135 28.64 1.83 -24.10
CA ALA A 135 29.94 1.56 -23.49
C ALA A 135 30.12 2.11 -22.05
N ARG A 136 29.26 3.05 -21.62
CA ARG A 136 29.24 3.57 -20.23
C ARG A 136 28.29 2.82 -19.30
N LYS A 137 27.59 1.80 -19.82
CA LYS A 137 26.64 0.96 -19.09
C LYS A 137 27.21 -0.45 -19.06
N VAL A 138 27.22 -1.06 -17.88
CA VAL A 138 27.66 -2.46 -17.75
C VAL A 138 26.52 -3.35 -18.24
N THR A 139 26.69 -4.00 -19.40
CA THR A 139 25.71 -4.95 -19.93
C THR A 139 25.90 -6.34 -19.32
N VAL A 140 24.82 -7.00 -18.90
CA VAL A 140 24.85 -8.33 -18.28
C VAL A 140 24.22 -9.42 -19.14
N GLN A 141 23.39 -9.05 -20.12
CA GLN A 141 22.75 -10.03 -21.01
C GLN A 141 22.44 -9.45 -22.41
N LEU A 142 22.58 -10.28 -23.44
CA LEU A 142 22.17 -10.01 -24.82
C LEU A 142 21.14 -11.02 -25.33
N ALA A 143 20.28 -10.58 -26.26
CA ALA A 143 19.44 -11.45 -27.07
C ALA A 143 19.18 -10.83 -28.46
N CYS A 144 19.04 -11.67 -29.49
CA CYS A 144 18.82 -11.22 -30.87
C CYS A 144 17.57 -11.86 -31.45
N GLY A 145 16.72 -11.05 -32.09
CA GLY A 145 15.72 -11.56 -33.02
C GLY A 145 16.28 -11.62 -34.44
N ALA A 146 15.39 -11.71 -35.44
CA ALA A 146 15.81 -11.74 -36.84
C ALA A 146 16.66 -10.52 -37.21
N ASN A 147 16.10 -9.32 -36.95
CA ASN A 147 16.68 -8.03 -37.36
C ASN A 147 16.64 -7.00 -36.22
N HIS A 148 16.69 -7.45 -34.97
CA HIS A 148 16.68 -6.58 -33.79
C HIS A 148 17.47 -7.18 -32.63
N THR A 149 17.90 -6.31 -31.72
CA THR A 149 18.78 -6.66 -30.61
C THR A 149 18.21 -6.12 -29.30
N LEU A 150 18.40 -6.90 -28.23
CA LEU A 150 18.06 -6.55 -26.86
C LEU A 150 19.34 -6.62 -26.00
N ALA A 151 19.51 -5.67 -25.08
CA ALA A 151 20.57 -5.67 -24.08
C ALA A 151 20.03 -5.29 -22.70
N LEU A 152 20.32 -6.11 -21.69
CA LEU A 152 20.00 -5.84 -20.28
C LEU A 152 21.26 -5.35 -19.57
N THR A 153 21.16 -4.23 -18.88
CA THR A 153 22.26 -3.65 -18.10
C THR A 153 22.24 -4.09 -16.63
N ALA A 154 23.35 -3.90 -15.94
CA ALA A 154 23.54 -4.23 -14.54
C ALA A 154 22.64 -3.43 -13.59
N ASP A 155 22.23 -2.22 -13.98
CA ASP A 155 21.20 -1.41 -13.32
C ASP A 155 19.77 -1.82 -13.71
N GLY A 156 19.59 -2.87 -14.52
CA GLY A 156 18.29 -3.43 -14.86
C GLY A 156 17.50 -2.64 -15.90
N GLU A 157 18.18 -1.83 -16.72
CA GLU A 157 17.59 -1.15 -17.86
C GLU A 157 17.63 -2.05 -19.10
N LEU A 158 16.52 -2.13 -19.83
CA LEU A 158 16.43 -2.86 -21.09
C LEU A 158 16.58 -1.89 -22.26
N TYR A 159 17.61 -2.09 -23.07
CA TYR A 159 17.84 -1.37 -24.33
C TYR A 159 17.51 -2.24 -25.53
N THR A 160 16.92 -1.64 -26.55
CA THR A 160 16.53 -2.34 -27.79
C THR A 160 16.78 -1.49 -29.02
N TRP A 161 17.16 -2.13 -30.14
CA TRP A 161 17.39 -1.45 -31.42
C TRP A 161 17.25 -2.42 -32.60
N GLY A 162 17.22 -1.88 -33.81
CA GLY A 162 16.96 -2.61 -35.06
C GLY A 162 15.55 -2.39 -35.60
N GLN A 163 15.00 -3.41 -36.24
CA GLN A 163 13.68 -3.38 -36.88
C GLN A 163 12.54 -3.29 -35.85
N ASN A 164 11.51 -2.47 -36.14
CA ASN A 164 10.37 -2.26 -35.23
C ASN A 164 8.98 -2.30 -35.89
N THR A 165 8.86 -2.90 -37.08
CA THR A 165 7.58 -2.94 -37.83
C THR A 165 6.45 -3.67 -37.10
N PHE A 166 6.80 -4.61 -36.22
CA PHE A 166 5.84 -5.39 -35.43
C PHE A 166 5.81 -4.96 -33.96
N GLY A 167 6.51 -3.87 -33.59
CA GLY A 167 6.61 -3.44 -32.20
C GLY A 167 7.57 -4.26 -31.35
N GLN A 168 8.43 -5.10 -31.96
CA GLN A 168 9.34 -6.02 -31.27
C GLN A 168 10.41 -5.33 -30.39
N LEU A 169 10.57 -4.01 -30.52
CA LEU A 169 11.43 -3.21 -29.63
C LEU A 169 10.72 -2.78 -28.33
N GLY A 170 9.38 -2.86 -28.26
CA GLY A 170 8.64 -2.54 -27.03
C GLY A 170 8.57 -1.03 -26.69
N LEU A 171 8.85 -0.16 -27.66
CA LEU A 171 9.01 1.29 -27.49
C LEU A 171 7.68 2.08 -27.53
N ARG A 172 6.50 1.43 -27.47
CA ARG A 172 5.16 2.08 -27.56
C ARG A 172 4.87 2.75 -28.91
N HIS A 173 5.66 2.44 -29.92
CA HIS A 173 5.44 2.86 -31.29
C HIS A 173 6.03 1.85 -32.26
N ARG A 174 5.65 1.97 -33.54
CA ARG A 174 6.15 1.15 -34.65
C ARG A 174 6.84 1.97 -35.76
N GLN A 175 7.19 3.22 -35.47
CA GLN A 175 7.81 4.11 -36.45
C GLN A 175 9.27 3.73 -36.74
N GLY A 176 9.49 3.17 -37.93
CA GLY A 176 10.81 2.92 -38.53
C GLY A 176 11.74 2.00 -37.72
N PRO A 177 12.87 1.60 -38.32
CA PRO A 177 13.95 0.98 -37.56
C PRO A 177 14.59 1.99 -36.57
N GLN A 178 15.05 1.49 -35.42
CA GLN A 178 15.85 2.25 -34.46
C GLN A 178 17.33 1.91 -34.66
N LYS A 179 18.12 2.88 -35.10
CA LYS A 179 19.54 2.67 -35.41
C LYS A 179 20.45 2.70 -34.20
N ASP A 180 20.00 3.32 -33.11
CA ASP A 180 20.71 3.44 -31.85
C ASP A 180 19.93 2.70 -30.74
N PRO A 181 20.63 2.12 -29.75
CA PRO A 181 20.01 1.54 -28.56
C PRO A 181 19.03 2.50 -27.88
N ALA A 182 17.77 2.09 -27.76
CA ALA A 182 16.69 2.85 -27.13
C ALA A 182 16.18 2.17 -25.87
N LEU A 183 15.95 2.95 -24.81
CA LEU A 183 15.47 2.46 -23.51
C LEU A 183 13.99 2.07 -23.55
N VAL A 184 13.67 0.86 -23.08
CA VAL A 184 12.29 0.37 -22.93
C VAL A 184 11.70 0.85 -21.61
N THR A 185 11.19 2.08 -21.62
CA THR A 185 10.65 2.75 -20.42
C THR A 185 9.43 2.06 -19.80
N SER A 186 8.71 1.20 -20.53
CA SER A 186 7.59 0.40 -20.01
C SER A 186 8.01 -0.68 -19.01
N LEU A 187 9.27 -1.10 -19.02
CA LEU A 187 9.81 -2.09 -18.06
C LEU A 187 10.64 -1.45 -16.95
N ALA A 188 10.66 -0.11 -16.85
CA ALA A 188 11.45 0.59 -15.86
C ALA A 188 11.16 0.07 -14.43
N GLY A 189 12.22 -0.33 -13.73
CA GLY A 189 12.14 -0.89 -12.38
C GLY A 189 11.66 -2.34 -12.29
N THR A 190 11.35 -3.01 -13.40
CA THR A 190 10.94 -4.42 -13.38
C THR A 190 12.18 -5.31 -13.24
N PRO A 191 12.21 -6.25 -12.28
CA PRO A 191 13.39 -7.08 -12.02
C PRO A 191 13.56 -8.20 -13.07
N LEU A 192 14.17 -7.90 -14.21
CA LEU A 192 14.37 -8.87 -15.31
C LEU A 192 15.59 -9.77 -15.05
N VAL A 193 15.47 -11.06 -15.35
CA VAL A 193 16.53 -12.08 -15.12
C VAL A 193 16.84 -12.96 -16.33
N LEU A 194 16.09 -12.81 -17.42
CA LEU A 194 16.31 -13.53 -18.67
C LEU A 194 15.69 -12.74 -19.83
N LEU A 195 16.45 -12.58 -20.91
CA LEU A 195 15.96 -12.11 -22.21
C LEU A 195 15.95 -13.25 -23.23
N ALA A 196 14.99 -13.22 -24.14
CA ALA A 196 15.02 -14.00 -25.37
C ALA A 196 14.41 -13.20 -26.53
N ALA A 197 14.89 -13.44 -27.74
CA ALA A 197 14.35 -12.84 -28.95
C ALA A 197 14.49 -13.87 -30.09
N ALA A 198 13.53 -13.87 -31.01
CA ALA A 198 13.58 -14.64 -32.25
C ALA A 198 12.55 -14.12 -33.24
N GLY A 199 12.81 -14.29 -34.53
CA GLY A 199 11.92 -13.82 -35.60
C GLY A 199 11.53 -12.35 -35.40
N HIS A 200 10.26 -12.10 -35.14
CA HIS A 200 9.70 -10.75 -34.97
C HIS A 200 9.08 -10.50 -33.59
N HIS A 201 9.55 -11.19 -32.55
CA HIS A 201 9.06 -11.00 -31.18
C HIS A 201 10.17 -11.16 -30.15
N SER A 202 9.89 -10.65 -28.95
CA SER A 202 10.83 -10.50 -27.85
C SER A 202 10.16 -10.96 -26.57
N ALA A 203 10.97 -11.52 -25.67
CA ALA A 203 10.55 -12.02 -24.37
C ALA A 203 11.49 -11.55 -23.27
N ALA A 204 10.92 -11.37 -22.08
CA ALA A 204 11.69 -11.23 -20.86
C ALA A 204 11.02 -12.02 -19.72
N VAL A 205 11.82 -12.57 -18.82
CA VAL A 205 11.33 -13.22 -17.59
C VAL A 205 11.76 -12.38 -16.39
N THR A 206 10.83 -12.12 -15.48
CA THR A 206 11.13 -11.40 -14.23
C THR A 206 11.68 -12.35 -13.15
N GLN A 207 12.31 -11.81 -12.12
CA GLN A 207 12.82 -12.58 -10.98
C GLN A 207 11.71 -13.36 -10.26
N ALA A 208 10.48 -12.83 -10.26
CA ALA A 208 9.30 -13.53 -9.72
C ALA A 208 8.77 -14.64 -10.65
N GLY A 209 9.30 -14.77 -11.86
CA GLY A 209 8.92 -15.80 -12.84
C GLY A 209 7.73 -15.42 -13.71
N TYR A 210 7.46 -14.14 -13.87
CA TYR A 210 6.48 -13.66 -14.85
C TYR A 210 7.10 -13.61 -16.25
N LEU A 211 6.38 -14.13 -17.25
CA LEU A 211 6.77 -14.05 -18.66
C LEU A 211 6.12 -12.84 -19.32
N LEU A 212 6.96 -11.95 -19.86
CA LEU A 212 6.57 -10.77 -20.62
C LEU A 212 6.90 -11.02 -22.10
N LEU A 213 5.95 -10.79 -23.00
CA LEU A 213 6.12 -10.96 -24.45
C LEU A 213 5.64 -9.72 -25.20
N TRP A 214 6.26 -9.42 -26.36
CA TRP A 214 5.84 -8.37 -27.27
C TRP A 214 6.39 -8.57 -28.69
N GLY A 215 5.88 -7.83 -29.67
CA GLY A 215 6.21 -7.95 -31.09
C GLY A 215 5.06 -8.55 -31.91
N SER A 216 5.39 -9.36 -32.92
CA SER A 216 4.42 -10.02 -33.79
C SER A 216 3.57 -11.05 -33.04
N ASN A 217 2.26 -11.03 -33.27
CA ASN A 217 1.29 -12.01 -32.77
C ASN A 217 0.46 -12.65 -33.90
N LYS A 218 0.93 -12.59 -35.15
CA LYS A 218 0.19 -13.09 -36.32
C LYS A 218 -0.23 -14.57 -36.22
N GLN A 219 0.53 -15.36 -35.47
CA GLN A 219 0.29 -16.80 -35.28
C GLN A 219 -0.05 -17.15 -33.81
N GLY A 220 -0.26 -16.15 -32.95
CA GLY A 220 -0.51 -16.35 -31.52
C GLY A 220 0.75 -16.58 -30.67
N GLN A 221 1.94 -16.26 -31.18
CA GLN A 221 3.21 -16.52 -30.49
C GLN A 221 3.43 -15.72 -29.19
N LEU A 222 2.59 -14.70 -28.92
CA LEU A 222 2.64 -13.97 -27.65
C LEU A 222 1.85 -14.68 -26.53
N GLY A 223 0.97 -15.63 -26.85
CA GLY A 223 0.21 -16.37 -25.82
C GLY A 223 -0.93 -15.57 -25.16
N TYR A 224 -1.20 -14.37 -25.66
CA TYR A 224 -2.32 -13.50 -25.25
C TYR A 224 -2.79 -12.66 -26.45
N THR A 225 -3.94 -12.00 -26.30
CA THR A 225 -4.46 -11.05 -27.29
C THR A 225 -4.09 -9.63 -26.89
N PRO A 226 -3.24 -8.92 -27.66
CA PRO A 226 -2.85 -7.54 -27.36
C PRO A 226 -4.04 -6.57 -27.33
N LYS A 227 -3.91 -5.51 -26.52
CA LYS A 227 -4.91 -4.42 -26.48
C LYS A 227 -4.74 -3.55 -27.72
N GLY A 228 -5.81 -3.38 -28.50
CA GLY A 228 -5.78 -2.61 -29.75
C GLY A 228 -5.65 -3.52 -30.97
N ASP A 229 -4.46 -3.57 -31.58
CA ASP A 229 -4.18 -4.40 -32.75
C ASP A 229 -3.90 -5.85 -32.31
N PRO A 230 -4.76 -6.84 -32.62
CA PRO A 230 -4.60 -8.21 -32.12
C PRO A 230 -3.38 -8.94 -32.71
N LEU A 231 -2.81 -8.42 -33.81
CA LEU A 231 -1.72 -9.07 -34.55
C LEU A 231 -0.34 -8.64 -34.08
N VAL A 232 -0.22 -7.63 -33.23
CA VAL A 232 1.07 -7.16 -32.69
C VAL A 232 0.94 -6.55 -31.30
N SER A 233 2.04 -6.48 -30.56
CA SER A 233 2.15 -5.73 -29.31
C SER A 233 3.40 -4.86 -29.37
N ASP A 234 3.25 -3.54 -29.32
CA ASP A 234 4.37 -2.58 -29.28
C ASP A 234 4.82 -2.24 -27.85
N THR A 235 4.20 -2.89 -26.87
CA THR A 235 4.53 -2.81 -25.46
C THR A 235 4.71 -4.20 -24.87
N PRO A 236 5.74 -4.42 -24.03
CA PRO A 236 5.86 -5.61 -23.20
C PRO A 236 4.60 -5.81 -22.34
N ALA A 237 4.02 -7.00 -22.40
CA ALA A 237 2.87 -7.34 -21.58
C ALA A 237 2.98 -8.76 -21.01
N LEU A 238 2.35 -8.94 -19.85
CA LEU A 238 2.28 -10.20 -19.13
C LEU A 238 1.44 -11.23 -19.90
N VAL A 239 1.91 -12.48 -19.96
CA VAL A 239 1.12 -13.62 -20.44
C VAL A 239 0.17 -14.08 -19.34
N PRO A 240 -1.14 -13.73 -19.36
CA PRO A 240 -2.00 -13.86 -18.18
C PRO A 240 -2.24 -15.32 -17.77
N ASN A 241 -2.37 -16.21 -18.75
CA ASN A 241 -2.60 -17.63 -18.50
C ASN A 241 -1.47 -18.28 -17.71
N LEU A 242 -0.20 -17.92 -18.00
CA LEU A 242 0.95 -18.42 -17.24
C LEU A 242 1.10 -17.72 -15.88
N ALA A 243 0.72 -16.44 -15.80
CA ALA A 243 0.73 -15.71 -14.55
C ALA A 243 -0.24 -16.29 -13.51
N SER A 244 -1.38 -16.85 -13.94
CA SER A 244 -2.40 -17.44 -13.07
C SER A 244 -2.04 -18.79 -12.44
N TYR A 245 -1.09 -19.55 -13.00
CA TYR A 245 -0.64 -20.82 -12.40
C TYR A 245 0.25 -20.57 -11.17
N SER A 246 0.47 -21.55 -10.28
CA SER A 246 1.31 -21.35 -9.08
C SER A 246 2.80 -21.19 -9.40
N GLU A 247 3.27 -21.92 -10.42
CA GLU A 247 4.70 -22.09 -10.69
C GLU A 247 5.32 -20.94 -11.49
N PRO A 248 6.48 -20.42 -11.09
CA PRO A 248 7.22 -19.40 -11.83
C PRO A 248 7.87 -19.97 -13.11
N ILE A 249 7.82 -19.19 -14.19
CA ILE A 249 8.61 -19.46 -15.40
C ILE A 249 10.09 -19.18 -15.11
N ARG A 250 10.97 -20.11 -15.50
CA ARG A 250 12.42 -20.04 -15.25
C ARG A 250 13.23 -19.84 -16.50
N TYR A 251 12.76 -20.37 -17.62
CA TYR A 251 13.42 -20.27 -18.91
C TYR A 251 12.43 -20.11 -20.06
N VAL A 252 12.86 -19.45 -21.13
CA VAL A 252 12.08 -19.30 -22.36
C VAL A 252 13.00 -19.43 -23.57
N ALA A 253 12.54 -20.16 -24.58
CA ALA A 253 13.15 -20.27 -25.89
C ALA A 253 12.13 -19.84 -26.95
N LEU A 254 12.58 -19.06 -27.93
CA LEU A 254 11.72 -18.55 -29.00
C LEU A 254 12.18 -19.12 -30.34
N GLY A 255 11.23 -19.51 -31.19
CA GLY A 255 11.48 -19.79 -32.61
C GLY A 255 11.04 -18.63 -33.50
N GLU A 256 10.96 -18.81 -34.81
CA GLU A 256 10.61 -17.71 -35.72
C GLU A 256 9.19 -17.18 -35.47
N SER A 257 8.25 -18.06 -35.09
CA SER A 257 6.85 -17.74 -34.86
C SER A 257 6.19 -18.59 -33.77
N HIS A 258 6.96 -19.13 -32.82
CA HIS A 258 6.45 -19.86 -31.66
C HIS A 258 7.30 -19.61 -30.42
N THR A 259 6.71 -19.86 -29.26
CA THR A 259 7.33 -19.68 -27.94
C THR A 259 7.26 -20.98 -27.17
N ALA A 260 8.37 -21.33 -26.50
CA ALA A 260 8.46 -22.44 -25.56
C ALA A 260 8.92 -21.90 -24.19
N ALA A 261 8.12 -22.09 -23.15
CA ALA A 261 8.41 -21.64 -21.79
C ALA A 261 8.49 -22.83 -20.83
N LEU A 262 9.48 -22.79 -19.93
CA LEU A 262 9.78 -23.84 -18.96
C LEU A 262 9.58 -23.28 -17.54
N ASP A 263 8.75 -23.96 -16.74
CA ASP A 263 8.52 -23.60 -15.34
C ASP A 263 9.49 -24.27 -14.36
N SER A 264 9.42 -23.90 -13.07
CA SER A 264 10.27 -24.45 -12.01
C SER A 264 10.11 -25.95 -11.78
N LEU A 265 9.00 -26.55 -12.18
CA LEU A 265 8.76 -27.99 -12.04
C LEU A 265 9.20 -28.79 -13.26
N GLY A 266 9.69 -28.12 -14.32
CA GLY A 266 10.08 -28.78 -15.56
C GLY A 266 8.90 -29.09 -16.48
N LYS A 267 7.79 -28.37 -16.35
CA LYS A 267 6.69 -28.44 -17.30
C LYS A 267 6.97 -27.53 -18.49
N LEU A 268 6.81 -28.08 -19.69
CA LEU A 268 7.01 -27.36 -20.95
C LEU A 268 5.67 -26.82 -21.49
N TRP A 269 5.62 -25.51 -21.70
CA TRP A 269 4.50 -24.79 -22.29
C TRP A 269 4.87 -24.29 -23.68
N THR A 270 4.07 -24.59 -24.71
CA THR A 270 4.31 -24.17 -26.10
C THR A 270 3.08 -23.51 -26.70
N PHE A 271 3.29 -22.44 -27.47
CA PHE A 271 2.24 -21.68 -28.15
C PHE A 271 2.77 -20.90 -29.36
N GLY A 272 1.88 -20.48 -30.25
CA GLY A 272 2.18 -19.79 -31.51
C GLY A 272 1.89 -20.64 -32.74
N TYR A 273 2.79 -20.56 -33.73
CA TYR A 273 2.65 -21.25 -35.01
C TYR A 273 2.85 -22.76 -34.86
N GLY A 274 1.91 -23.55 -35.40
CA GLY A 274 1.89 -25.01 -35.24
C GLY A 274 2.04 -25.82 -36.53
N ARG A 275 2.11 -25.18 -37.71
CA ARG A 275 1.97 -25.86 -39.01
C ARG A 275 2.96 -27.00 -39.28
N TYR A 276 4.13 -26.98 -38.64
CA TYR A 276 5.14 -28.03 -38.78
C TYR A 276 5.17 -29.00 -37.60
N GLY A 277 4.31 -28.81 -36.60
CA GLY A 277 4.29 -29.61 -35.37
C GLY A 277 5.22 -29.08 -34.26
N GLN A 278 5.79 -27.88 -34.40
CA GLN A 278 6.83 -27.34 -33.50
C GLN A 278 6.36 -27.05 -32.07
N LEU A 279 5.05 -27.18 -31.84
CA LEU A 279 4.43 -27.05 -30.52
C LEU A 279 4.34 -28.39 -29.79
N GLY A 280 4.43 -29.53 -30.48
CA GLY A 280 4.41 -30.86 -29.86
C GLY A 280 3.03 -31.33 -29.38
N HIS A 281 1.95 -30.71 -29.87
CA HIS A 281 0.57 -30.99 -29.41
C HIS A 281 -0.14 -32.11 -30.17
N GLY A 282 0.55 -32.78 -31.12
CA GLY A 282 -0.04 -33.82 -31.97
C GLY A 282 -1.01 -33.28 -33.01
N THR A 283 -0.90 -31.99 -33.34
CA THR A 283 -1.66 -31.31 -34.39
C THR A 283 -0.77 -30.29 -35.10
N THR A 284 -1.18 -29.87 -36.29
CA THR A 284 -0.55 -28.78 -37.04
C THR A 284 -1.22 -27.42 -36.83
N ASP A 285 -2.12 -27.31 -35.87
CA ASP A 285 -2.89 -26.09 -35.62
C ASP A 285 -2.07 -25.09 -34.79
N ASN A 286 -2.29 -23.80 -35.06
CA ASN A 286 -1.75 -22.75 -34.22
C ASN A 286 -2.39 -22.77 -32.84
N CYS A 287 -1.61 -22.47 -31.81
CA CYS A 287 -2.08 -22.44 -30.43
C CYS A 287 -1.85 -21.03 -29.84
N PRO A 288 -2.83 -20.12 -29.87
CA PRO A 288 -2.64 -18.75 -29.37
C PRO A 288 -2.64 -18.64 -27.84
N ILE A 289 -2.94 -19.73 -27.13
CA ILE A 289 -2.98 -19.81 -25.68
C ILE A 289 -1.91 -20.82 -25.23
N PRO A 290 -1.08 -20.51 -24.22
CA PRO A 290 -0.09 -21.43 -23.70
C PRO A 290 -0.69 -22.80 -23.33
N ARG A 291 -0.14 -23.86 -23.91
CA ARG A 291 -0.57 -25.24 -23.67
C ARG A 291 0.63 -26.13 -23.34
N THR A 292 0.41 -27.11 -22.48
CA THR A 292 1.45 -28.06 -22.06
C THR A 292 1.64 -29.18 -23.07
N VAL A 293 2.88 -29.58 -23.31
CA VAL A 293 3.20 -30.73 -24.18
C VAL A 293 2.90 -32.03 -23.44
N LEU A 294 1.76 -32.65 -23.75
CA LEU A 294 1.21 -33.78 -22.98
C LEU A 294 2.11 -35.02 -22.98
N ASP A 295 2.77 -35.31 -24.09
CA ASP A 295 3.65 -36.48 -24.23
C ASP A 295 4.90 -36.42 -23.34
N LEU A 296 5.25 -35.23 -22.85
CA LEU A 296 6.36 -35.03 -21.92
C LEU A 296 5.89 -34.87 -20.47
N CYS A 297 4.57 -34.87 -20.23
CA CYS A 297 4.03 -34.78 -18.88
C CYS A 297 4.44 -35.98 -18.04
N GLY A 298 4.82 -35.72 -16.78
CA GLY A 298 5.33 -36.74 -15.85
C GLY A 298 6.85 -36.89 -15.85
N SER A 299 7.56 -36.29 -16.82
CA SER A 299 9.02 -36.18 -16.82
C SER A 299 9.44 -34.73 -16.58
N LYS A 300 10.52 -34.51 -15.82
CA LYS A 300 11.07 -33.17 -15.58
C LYS A 300 11.91 -32.76 -16.79
N VAL A 301 11.40 -31.84 -17.61
CA VAL A 301 12.18 -31.22 -18.68
C VAL A 301 13.25 -30.33 -18.04
N GLY A 302 14.52 -30.55 -18.39
CA GLY A 302 15.65 -29.78 -17.84
C GLY A 302 16.15 -28.68 -18.78
N GLN A 303 16.04 -28.87 -20.10
CA GLN A 303 16.45 -27.86 -21.09
C GLN A 303 15.48 -27.83 -22.27
N VAL A 304 15.35 -26.65 -22.88
CA VAL A 304 14.60 -26.43 -24.11
C VAL A 304 15.38 -25.48 -25.01
N ALA A 305 15.39 -25.76 -26.31
CA ALA A 305 15.95 -24.88 -27.33
C ALA A 305 15.02 -24.86 -28.55
N CYS A 306 14.88 -23.71 -29.20
CA CYS A 306 14.04 -23.55 -30.39
C CYS A 306 14.90 -23.12 -31.57
N GLY A 307 14.71 -23.78 -32.71
CA GLY A 307 15.17 -23.27 -33.99
C GLY A 307 14.06 -22.48 -34.68
N ARG A 308 14.23 -22.26 -35.99
CA ARG A 308 13.28 -21.52 -36.82
C ARG A 308 11.88 -22.11 -36.74
N GLY A 309 11.77 -23.42 -36.98
CA GLY A 309 10.51 -24.14 -37.09
C GLY A 309 10.47 -25.45 -36.29
N HIS A 310 11.36 -25.64 -35.32
CA HIS A 310 11.45 -26.86 -34.50
C HIS A 310 11.82 -26.56 -33.05
N THR A 311 11.57 -27.53 -32.18
CA THR A 311 11.86 -27.46 -30.74
C THR A 311 12.63 -28.70 -30.31
N LEU A 312 13.71 -28.51 -29.56
CA LEU A 312 14.49 -29.54 -28.89
C LEU A 312 14.23 -29.48 -27.39
N VAL A 313 14.15 -30.65 -26.77
CA VAL A 313 13.90 -30.79 -25.33
C VAL A 313 14.83 -31.84 -24.77
N TYR A 314 15.50 -31.56 -23.66
CA TYR A 314 16.33 -32.53 -22.95
C TYR A 314 15.70 -32.89 -21.61
N ILE A 315 15.61 -34.19 -21.33
CA ILE A 315 15.10 -34.74 -20.07
C ILE A 315 16.28 -35.41 -19.33
N PRO A 316 16.88 -34.72 -18.34
CA PRO A 316 18.08 -35.21 -17.66
C PRO A 316 17.88 -36.57 -16.99
N SER A 317 16.72 -36.81 -16.37
CA SER A 317 16.41 -38.07 -15.67
C SER A 317 16.36 -39.27 -16.60
N GLN A 318 16.18 -39.07 -17.90
CA GLN A 318 16.13 -40.13 -18.90
C GLN A 318 17.34 -40.11 -19.84
N GLY A 319 18.17 -39.07 -19.83
CA GLY A 319 19.27 -38.93 -20.80
C GLY A 319 18.80 -38.79 -22.25
N HIS A 320 17.52 -38.53 -22.50
CA HIS A 320 16.94 -38.41 -23.84
C HIS A 320 16.84 -36.95 -24.29
N VAL A 321 17.15 -36.72 -25.57
CA VAL A 321 16.74 -35.51 -26.30
C VAL A 321 15.52 -35.86 -27.14
N TYR A 322 14.50 -35.02 -27.07
CA TYR A 322 13.32 -35.07 -27.92
C TYR A 322 13.34 -33.90 -28.89
N ALA A 323 12.89 -34.14 -30.11
CA ALA A 323 12.74 -33.13 -31.16
C ALA A 323 11.36 -33.24 -31.82
N PHE A 324 10.77 -32.09 -32.16
CA PHE A 324 9.50 -32.00 -32.88
C PHE A 324 9.41 -30.69 -33.66
N GLY A 325 8.56 -30.64 -34.67
CA GLY A 325 8.46 -29.54 -35.63
C GLY A 325 8.98 -29.87 -37.02
N GLN A 326 9.51 -28.87 -37.71
CA GLN A 326 10.05 -28.99 -39.06
C GLN A 326 11.27 -29.92 -39.08
N GLY A 327 11.27 -30.90 -40.00
CA GLY A 327 12.36 -31.87 -40.13
C GLY A 327 12.96 -32.00 -41.52
N LEU A 328 12.55 -31.15 -42.46
CA LEU A 328 12.92 -31.25 -43.88
C LEU A 328 14.41 -31.02 -44.16
N SER A 329 15.13 -30.38 -43.23
CA SER A 329 16.58 -30.14 -43.30
C SER A 329 17.35 -31.12 -42.40
N GLY A 330 16.69 -32.14 -41.85
CA GLY A 330 17.30 -33.10 -40.92
C GLY A 330 17.42 -32.61 -39.47
N GLN A 331 16.96 -31.39 -39.14
CA GLN A 331 17.17 -30.71 -37.86
C GLN A 331 16.53 -31.40 -36.64
N LEU A 332 15.68 -32.41 -36.85
CA LEU A 332 15.13 -33.23 -35.77
C LEU A 332 16.05 -34.39 -35.34
N GLY A 333 17.00 -34.82 -36.17
CA GLY A 333 17.95 -35.88 -35.79
C GLY A 333 17.30 -37.28 -35.66
N THR A 334 16.18 -37.52 -36.36
CA THR A 334 15.37 -38.75 -36.26
C THR A 334 15.59 -39.74 -37.42
N LYS A 335 16.76 -39.72 -38.09
CA LYS A 335 17.10 -40.48 -39.32
C LYS A 335 16.35 -40.08 -40.58
N THR A 336 15.06 -39.81 -40.46
CA THR A 336 14.19 -39.44 -41.59
C THR A 336 13.91 -37.93 -41.58
N PRO A 337 14.04 -37.21 -42.71
CA PRO A 337 13.82 -35.77 -42.79
C PRO A 337 12.32 -35.43 -42.95
N HIS A 338 11.52 -35.79 -41.95
CA HIS A 338 10.07 -35.51 -41.93
C HIS A 338 9.73 -34.65 -40.73
N SER A 339 8.77 -33.74 -40.91
CA SER A 339 8.21 -32.99 -39.78
C SER A 339 7.46 -33.92 -38.82
N ARG A 340 7.46 -33.57 -37.53
CA ARG A 340 6.88 -34.38 -36.46
C ARG A 340 6.01 -33.51 -35.56
N GLU A 341 4.76 -33.94 -35.37
CA GLU A 341 3.77 -33.23 -34.54
C GLU A 341 3.87 -33.58 -33.05
N LEU A 342 4.51 -34.69 -32.74
CA LEU A 342 4.75 -35.19 -31.39
C LEU A 342 6.26 -35.31 -31.12
N PRO A 343 6.70 -35.14 -29.87
CA PRO A 343 8.10 -35.33 -29.48
C PRO A 343 8.66 -36.68 -29.95
N GLN A 344 9.77 -36.66 -30.67
CA GLN A 344 10.49 -37.86 -31.12
C GLN A 344 11.89 -37.91 -30.52
N VAL A 345 12.34 -39.10 -30.12
CA VAL A 345 13.69 -39.29 -29.57
C VAL A 345 14.74 -39.05 -30.67
N VAL A 346 15.70 -38.17 -30.37
CA VAL A 346 16.86 -37.89 -31.24
C VAL A 346 17.84 -39.05 -31.14
N VAL A 347 18.18 -39.66 -32.27
CA VAL A 347 19.03 -40.86 -32.30
C VAL A 347 20.50 -40.46 -32.34
N GLY A 348 21.07 -40.21 -31.16
CA GLY A 348 22.47 -39.81 -30.99
C GLY A 348 23.34 -40.86 -30.30
N PRO A 349 24.64 -40.58 -30.17
CA PRO A 349 25.63 -41.43 -29.49
C PRO A 349 25.40 -41.56 -27.97
N TRP A 350 24.49 -40.77 -27.40
CA TRP A 350 24.05 -40.83 -26.01
C TRP A 350 22.98 -41.91 -25.75
N LEU A 351 22.65 -42.73 -26.76
CA LEU A 351 21.73 -43.87 -26.66
C LEU A 351 22.48 -45.19 -26.90
N SER A 352 22.00 -46.26 -26.26
CA SER A 352 22.44 -47.62 -26.53
C SER A 352 22.06 -48.08 -27.96
N PRO A 353 22.71 -49.12 -28.52
CA PRO A 353 22.33 -49.68 -29.82
C PRO A 353 20.86 -50.15 -29.91
N GLY A 354 20.23 -50.48 -28.77
CA GLY A 354 18.81 -50.83 -28.65
C GLY A 354 17.86 -49.64 -28.48
N GLY A 355 18.39 -48.40 -28.43
CA GLY A 355 17.61 -47.16 -28.27
C GLY A 355 17.25 -46.79 -26.83
N ALA A 356 17.70 -47.57 -25.83
CA ALA A 356 17.59 -47.22 -24.41
C ALA A 356 18.65 -46.20 -23.99
N SER A 357 18.39 -45.44 -22.92
CA SER A 357 19.33 -44.47 -22.36
C SER A 357 20.62 -45.11 -21.88
N LEU A 358 21.76 -44.43 -22.09
CA LEU A 358 23.05 -44.85 -21.54
C LEU A 358 23.20 -44.57 -20.04
N LEU A 359 22.25 -43.86 -19.41
CA LEU A 359 22.22 -43.73 -17.95
C LEU A 359 21.88 -45.08 -17.26
N ASP A 360 21.18 -45.97 -17.97
CA ASP A 360 20.71 -47.25 -17.43
C ASP A 360 21.71 -48.40 -17.64
N TYR A 361 22.74 -48.22 -18.48
CA TYR A 361 23.73 -49.24 -18.87
C TYR A 361 25.16 -48.72 -18.68
N ALA A 362 25.81 -49.11 -17.59
CA ALA A 362 27.24 -48.89 -17.37
C ALA A 362 28.02 -50.15 -17.80
N GLU A 363 28.22 -50.37 -19.11
CA GLU A 363 29.21 -51.35 -19.59
C GLU A 363 30.53 -50.65 -19.87
N GLU A 364 31.62 -51.17 -19.29
CA GLU A 364 32.98 -50.60 -19.28
C GLU A 364 33.62 -50.44 -20.67
N ASP A 365 33.07 -51.04 -21.73
CA ASP A 365 33.69 -51.14 -23.06
C ASP A 365 32.94 -50.42 -24.21
N SER A 366 31.91 -49.61 -23.92
CA SER A 366 31.23 -48.79 -24.94
C SER A 366 31.59 -47.30 -24.80
N PRO A 367 31.78 -46.54 -25.90
CA PRO A 367 32.05 -45.10 -25.82
C PRO A 367 30.79 -44.36 -25.35
N SER A 368 30.58 -44.33 -24.04
CA SER A 368 29.44 -43.71 -23.38
C SER A 368 29.66 -42.20 -23.29
N VAL A 369 28.80 -41.44 -23.96
CA VAL A 369 28.79 -39.97 -23.90
C VAL A 369 27.48 -39.47 -23.30
N TYR A 370 27.59 -38.57 -22.32
CA TYR A 370 26.47 -37.96 -21.62
C TYR A 370 26.23 -36.55 -22.15
N LEU A 371 24.97 -36.15 -22.30
CA LEU A 371 24.60 -34.80 -22.76
C LEU A 371 24.91 -33.75 -21.68
N ARG A 372 25.48 -32.62 -22.10
CA ARG A 372 25.62 -31.42 -21.26
C ARG A 372 24.58 -30.37 -21.61
N GLN A 373 24.51 -29.97 -22.87
CA GLN A 373 23.63 -28.88 -23.29
C GLN A 373 23.14 -29.05 -24.73
N ILE A 374 21.90 -28.65 -24.98
CA ILE A 374 21.28 -28.61 -26.31
C ILE A 374 21.20 -27.17 -26.84
N PHE A 375 21.37 -27.03 -28.15
CA PHE A 375 21.29 -25.77 -28.87
C PHE A 375 20.49 -25.94 -30.16
N ALA A 376 19.74 -24.90 -30.53
CA ALA A 376 19.02 -24.84 -31.79
C ALA A 376 18.98 -23.38 -32.27
N GLY A 377 18.97 -23.20 -33.59
CA GLY A 377 18.83 -21.91 -34.26
C GLY A 377 18.80 -22.13 -35.77
N GLY A 378 18.16 -21.24 -36.52
CA GLY A 378 17.90 -21.48 -37.95
C GLY A 378 17.30 -22.88 -38.19
N ASP A 379 17.87 -23.59 -39.16
CA ASP A 379 17.54 -25.00 -39.45
C ASP A 379 18.63 -25.98 -38.95
N VAL A 380 19.30 -25.64 -37.84
CA VAL A 380 20.35 -26.47 -37.22
C VAL A 380 20.07 -26.78 -35.75
N SER A 381 20.65 -27.89 -35.33
CA SER A 381 20.56 -28.44 -33.98
C SER A 381 21.92 -28.97 -33.55
N MET A 382 22.29 -28.72 -32.31
CA MET A 382 23.60 -29.11 -31.77
C MET A 382 23.49 -29.57 -30.32
N ALA A 383 24.44 -30.40 -29.90
CA ALA A 383 24.56 -30.83 -28.52
C ALA A 383 26.03 -30.96 -28.10
N THR A 384 26.35 -30.46 -26.91
CA THR A 384 27.63 -30.74 -26.24
C THR A 384 27.48 -31.98 -25.36
N VAL A 385 28.56 -32.76 -25.29
CA VAL A 385 28.59 -34.03 -24.56
C VAL A 385 29.85 -34.14 -23.72
N SER A 386 29.80 -34.93 -22.65
CA SER A 386 30.88 -35.26 -21.72
C SER A 386 31.06 -36.78 -21.63
N ARG A 387 32.24 -37.23 -21.19
CA ARG A 387 32.48 -38.65 -20.83
C ARG A 387 32.06 -38.96 -19.40
N GLU A 388 31.93 -37.94 -18.55
CA GLU A 388 31.50 -38.09 -17.16
C GLU A 388 29.98 -37.92 -17.06
N SER A 389 29.35 -38.76 -16.24
CA SER A 389 27.94 -38.64 -15.89
C SER A 389 27.75 -37.51 -14.87
N GLY A 390 26.76 -36.65 -15.11
CA GLY A 390 26.57 -35.41 -14.34
C GLY A 390 27.23 -34.18 -14.98
N GLY A 391 26.63 -33.00 -14.79
CA GLY A 391 27.09 -31.75 -15.39
C GLY A 391 26.24 -31.19 -16.53
N ALA A 392 25.05 -31.74 -16.77
CA ALA A 392 24.05 -31.07 -17.61
C ALA A 392 23.42 -29.91 -16.85
N GLU A 393 23.28 -28.75 -17.51
CA GLU A 393 22.61 -27.60 -16.91
C GLU A 393 21.11 -27.86 -16.73
N ASP A 394 20.54 -27.48 -15.58
CA ASP A 394 19.10 -27.53 -15.33
C ASP A 394 18.52 -26.12 -15.37
N PHE A 395 17.81 -25.80 -16.45
CA PHE A 395 17.21 -24.48 -16.65
C PHE A 395 16.02 -24.21 -15.72
N CYS A 396 15.46 -25.25 -15.07
CA CYS A 396 14.42 -25.08 -14.04
C CYS A 396 14.99 -24.57 -12.72
N SER A 397 16.26 -24.84 -12.44
CA SER A 397 16.94 -24.49 -11.19
C SER A 397 18.25 -23.74 -11.47
N PRO A 398 18.17 -22.53 -12.04
CA PRO A 398 19.36 -21.77 -12.39
C PRO A 398 20.16 -21.40 -11.13
N PRO A 399 21.50 -21.34 -11.22
CA PRO A 399 22.37 -21.04 -10.09
C PRO A 399 22.07 -19.67 -9.47
N LEU A 400 22.22 -19.57 -8.15
CA LEU A 400 22.06 -18.34 -7.36
C LEU A 400 23.40 -17.98 -6.70
N PRO A 401 23.91 -16.74 -6.84
CA PRO A 401 23.38 -15.64 -7.65
C PRO A 401 23.51 -15.92 -9.16
N ARG A 402 22.59 -15.37 -9.97
CA ARG A 402 22.69 -15.48 -11.43
C ARG A 402 23.78 -14.54 -11.94
N PRO A 403 24.81 -15.03 -12.65
CA PRO A 403 25.89 -14.18 -13.14
C PRO A 403 25.44 -13.17 -14.21
N ASN A 404 24.35 -13.48 -14.94
CA ASN A 404 23.84 -12.66 -16.04
C ASN A 404 22.56 -11.88 -15.66
N ALA A 405 22.42 -11.52 -14.38
CA ALA A 405 21.28 -10.77 -13.86
C ALA A 405 21.71 -9.38 -13.38
N PRO A 406 20.78 -8.41 -13.31
CA PRO A 406 21.04 -7.11 -12.71
C PRO A 406 21.56 -7.22 -11.27
N LEU A 407 22.37 -6.24 -10.87
CA LEU A 407 22.93 -6.17 -9.53
C LEU A 407 21.83 -5.88 -8.50
N THR A 408 22.03 -6.39 -7.29
CA THR A 408 21.11 -6.23 -6.15
C THR A 408 21.84 -5.67 -4.93
N ILE A 409 21.08 -5.14 -3.98
CA ILE A 409 21.58 -4.74 -2.66
C ILE A 409 21.83 -6.01 -1.87
N GLN A 410 23.10 -6.26 -1.54
CA GLN A 410 23.55 -7.48 -0.89
C GLN A 410 24.12 -7.16 0.49
N GLU A 411 23.75 -7.95 1.50
CA GLU A 411 24.16 -7.74 2.90
C GLU A 411 25.69 -7.72 3.04
N HIS A 412 26.41 -8.60 2.35
CA HIS A 412 27.87 -8.64 2.42
C HIS A 412 28.53 -7.39 1.81
N MET A 413 27.91 -6.77 0.80
CA MET A 413 28.40 -5.51 0.22
C MET A 413 28.17 -4.34 1.17
N ILE A 414 27.01 -4.30 1.86
CA ILE A 414 26.75 -3.31 2.92
C ILE A 414 27.78 -3.45 4.06
N LYS A 415 28.09 -4.68 4.49
CA LYS A 415 29.12 -4.93 5.52
C LYS A 415 30.50 -4.43 5.09
N LYS A 416 30.89 -4.63 3.83
CA LYS A 416 32.13 -4.05 3.27
C LYS A 416 32.12 -2.52 3.28
N LEU A 417 30.99 -1.89 2.92
CA LEU A 417 30.86 -0.43 2.97
C LEU A 417 30.94 0.13 4.39
N LEU A 418 30.43 -0.61 5.39
CA LEU A 418 30.49 -0.24 6.80
C LEU A 418 31.90 -0.37 7.40
N SER A 419 32.74 -1.26 6.87
CA SER A 419 34.10 -1.44 7.36
C SER A 419 35.10 -0.40 6.84
N ILE A 420 34.69 0.47 5.91
CA ILE A 420 35.56 1.50 5.33
C ILE A 420 35.65 2.68 6.29
N GLU A 421 36.86 2.96 6.77
CA GLU A 421 37.16 4.13 7.60
C GLU A 421 37.38 5.38 6.73
N GLU A 422 37.42 6.58 7.32
CA GLU A 422 37.54 7.84 6.58
C GLU A 422 38.84 7.95 5.77
N GLU A 423 39.92 7.31 6.24
CA GLU A 423 41.27 7.38 5.67
C GLU A 423 41.53 6.32 4.58
N ASP A 424 40.66 5.33 4.43
CA ASP A 424 40.85 4.22 3.49
C ASP A 424 40.72 4.66 2.03
N MET A 425 41.44 3.98 1.12
CA MET A 425 41.23 4.14 -0.33
C MET A 425 39.95 3.43 -0.75
N ILE A 426 39.12 4.08 -1.58
CA ILE A 426 37.91 3.45 -2.11
C ILE A 426 38.31 2.54 -3.26
N ASP A 427 37.85 1.30 -3.20
CA ASP A 427 37.88 0.40 -4.35
C ASP A 427 36.93 0.92 -5.45
N ASP A 428 37.46 1.18 -6.65
CA ASP A 428 36.72 1.68 -7.81
C ASP A 428 35.53 0.79 -8.17
N ASP A 429 35.66 -0.54 -7.98
CA ASP A 429 34.57 -1.49 -8.23
C ASP A 429 33.43 -1.33 -7.21
N LEU A 430 33.78 -1.05 -5.96
CA LEU A 430 32.83 -0.81 -4.89
C LEU A 430 32.11 0.53 -5.04
N PHE A 431 32.82 1.55 -5.52
CA PHE A 431 32.23 2.85 -5.85
C PHE A 431 31.24 2.73 -7.02
N THR A 432 31.65 2.05 -8.09
CA THR A 432 30.80 1.76 -9.26
C THR A 432 29.57 0.94 -8.86
N TYR A 433 29.73 -0.03 -7.94
CA TYR A 433 28.61 -0.76 -7.36
C TYR A 433 27.61 0.18 -6.67
N ALA A 434 28.09 1.12 -5.85
CA ALA A 434 27.22 2.07 -5.15
C ALA A 434 26.46 2.98 -6.13
N GLU A 435 27.14 3.52 -7.14
CA GLU A 435 26.51 4.35 -8.19
C GLU A 435 25.43 3.57 -8.95
N THR A 436 25.70 2.31 -9.30
CA THR A 436 24.81 1.49 -10.12
C THR A 436 23.60 0.98 -9.32
N VAL A 437 23.84 0.42 -8.13
CA VAL A 437 22.81 -0.27 -7.34
C VAL A 437 21.88 0.71 -6.65
N PHE A 438 22.39 1.74 -5.98
CA PHE A 438 21.55 2.65 -5.22
C PHE A 438 20.77 3.65 -6.09
N ALA A 439 21.18 3.85 -7.35
CA ALA A 439 20.43 4.63 -8.33
C ALA A 439 19.42 3.81 -9.16
N SER A 440 19.40 2.47 -9.02
CA SER A 440 18.55 1.58 -9.82
C SER A 440 17.26 1.18 -9.11
N VAL A 441 16.10 1.54 -9.66
CA VAL A 441 14.80 1.05 -9.17
C VAL A 441 14.72 -0.49 -9.21
N CYS A 442 15.34 -1.10 -10.24
CA CYS A 442 15.36 -2.55 -10.44
C CYS A 442 16.17 -3.24 -9.32
N ALA A 443 17.34 -2.71 -8.95
CA ALA A 443 18.15 -3.26 -7.89
C ALA A 443 17.40 -3.27 -6.56
N TRP A 444 16.70 -2.19 -6.22
CA TRP A 444 15.83 -2.12 -5.04
C TRP A 444 14.71 -3.18 -5.10
N ASN A 445 14.00 -3.30 -6.22
CA ASN A 445 12.92 -4.28 -6.40
C ASN A 445 13.37 -5.75 -6.39
N SER A 446 14.63 -6.00 -6.75
CA SER A 446 15.25 -7.33 -6.83
C SER A 446 15.88 -7.78 -5.51
N SER A 447 16.00 -6.85 -4.54
CA SER A 447 16.65 -7.07 -3.25
C SER A 447 15.68 -7.60 -2.20
N PHE A 448 16.21 -8.31 -1.21
CA PHE A 448 15.47 -8.79 -0.02
C PHE A 448 14.24 -9.65 -0.35
N THR A 449 14.24 -10.38 -1.47
CA THR A 449 13.11 -11.24 -1.86
C THR A 449 13.15 -12.56 -1.11
N LEU A 450 12.00 -13.00 -0.59
CA LEU A 450 11.85 -14.34 -0.01
C LEU A 450 11.95 -15.41 -1.10
N ALA A 451 12.49 -16.58 -0.75
CA ALA A 451 12.47 -17.74 -1.65
C ALA A 451 11.02 -18.23 -1.87
N GLY A 452 10.67 -18.59 -3.10
CA GLY A 452 9.35 -19.14 -3.46
C GLY A 452 8.46 -18.22 -4.30
N SER A 453 7.27 -18.71 -4.66
CA SER A 453 6.27 -17.99 -5.46
C SER A 453 5.39 -17.12 -4.56
N HIS A 454 5.55 -15.80 -4.66
CA HIS A 454 4.85 -14.81 -3.85
C HIS A 454 3.90 -13.96 -4.69
N LYS A 455 2.94 -14.61 -5.38
CA LYS A 455 2.03 -13.94 -6.33
C LYS A 455 0.95 -13.08 -5.66
N HIS A 456 0.72 -13.27 -4.36
CA HIS A 456 -0.35 -12.57 -3.60
C HIS A 456 0.18 -11.71 -2.45
N THR A 457 1.48 -11.73 -2.19
CA THR A 457 2.14 -10.96 -1.13
C THR A 457 3.23 -10.08 -1.74
N HIS A 458 3.76 -9.13 -0.97
CA HIS A 458 4.90 -8.33 -1.43
C HIS A 458 6.17 -9.17 -1.66
N GLY A 459 6.26 -10.39 -1.11
CA GLY A 459 7.39 -11.30 -1.30
C GLY A 459 8.74 -10.75 -0.80
N LEU A 460 8.70 -9.77 0.12
CA LEU A 460 9.87 -9.16 0.75
C LEU A 460 10.11 -9.80 2.12
N ASP A 461 11.37 -10.07 2.42
CA ASP A 461 11.84 -10.23 3.79
C ASP A 461 11.94 -8.85 4.42
N TYR A 462 10.85 -8.42 5.04
CA TYR A 462 10.72 -7.07 5.59
C TYR A 462 11.77 -6.77 6.67
N ARG A 463 12.09 -7.75 7.53
CA ARG A 463 13.05 -7.55 8.63
C ARG A 463 14.46 -7.40 8.09
N LEU A 464 14.86 -8.27 7.17
CA LEU A 464 16.17 -8.15 6.52
C LEU A 464 16.30 -6.83 5.75
N ALA A 465 15.24 -6.41 5.06
CA ALA A 465 15.20 -5.14 4.34
C ALA A 465 15.33 -3.94 5.29
N GLU A 466 14.57 -3.92 6.39
CA GLU A 466 14.65 -2.85 7.40
C GLU A 466 16.05 -2.75 8.01
N ASP A 467 16.64 -3.88 8.42
CA ASP A 467 17.98 -3.92 9.00
C ASP A 467 19.05 -3.45 8.01
N CYS A 468 19.02 -3.94 6.77
CA CYS A 468 19.99 -3.57 5.75
C CYS A 468 19.85 -2.09 5.34
N VAL A 469 18.63 -1.60 5.13
CA VAL A 469 18.41 -0.20 4.75
C VAL A 469 18.75 0.75 5.89
N ALA A 470 18.52 0.36 7.14
CA ALA A 470 18.98 1.11 8.31
C ALA A 470 20.51 1.17 8.40
N GLN A 471 21.21 0.08 8.05
CA GLN A 471 22.67 0.01 8.03
C GLN A 471 23.30 0.92 6.96
N ILE A 472 22.67 1.09 5.80
CA ILE A 472 23.13 2.07 4.78
C ILE A 472 23.25 3.47 5.42
N GLY A 473 22.35 3.80 6.33
CA GLY A 473 22.38 5.05 7.06
C GLY A 473 23.52 5.20 8.07
N ARG A 474 24.30 4.15 8.36
CA ARG A 474 25.39 4.15 9.34
C ARG A 474 26.78 4.17 8.71
N ILE A 475 26.86 4.20 7.37
CA ILE A 475 28.13 4.30 6.64
C ILE A 475 28.82 5.61 7.06
N ALA A 476 30.03 5.51 7.60
CA ALA A 476 30.75 6.65 8.18
C ALA A 476 31.22 7.65 7.11
N ARG A 477 31.59 7.14 5.93
CA ARG A 477 32.20 7.94 4.87
C ARG A 477 31.19 8.77 4.07
N GLU A 478 31.29 10.10 4.18
CA GLU A 478 30.34 11.02 3.53
C GLU A 478 30.36 10.96 2.00
N THR A 479 31.50 10.68 1.35
CA THR A 479 31.56 10.59 -0.12
C THR A 479 30.68 9.46 -0.66
N ILE A 480 30.74 8.29 -0.04
CA ILE A 480 29.88 7.14 -0.37
C ILE A 480 28.43 7.48 -0.02
N GLN A 481 28.21 8.08 1.14
CA GLN A 481 26.87 8.45 1.57
C GLN A 481 26.19 9.46 0.61
N GLU A 482 26.93 10.42 0.06
CA GLU A 482 26.40 11.38 -0.93
C GLU A 482 26.05 10.71 -2.26
N VAL A 483 26.86 9.75 -2.71
CA VAL A 483 26.55 8.92 -3.89
C VAL A 483 25.26 8.14 -3.68
N ILE A 484 25.15 7.45 -2.54
CA ILE A 484 23.96 6.68 -2.17
C ILE A 484 22.73 7.60 -2.08
N ARG A 485 22.87 8.73 -1.40
CA ARG A 485 21.80 9.74 -1.22
C ARG A 485 21.32 10.26 -2.57
N THR A 486 22.24 10.60 -3.47
CA THR A 486 21.92 11.06 -4.84
C THR A 486 21.24 9.95 -5.64
N GLY A 487 21.73 8.72 -5.53
CA GLY A 487 21.12 7.53 -6.13
C GLY A 487 19.67 7.35 -5.69
N ILE A 488 19.40 7.34 -4.39
CA ILE A 488 18.06 7.17 -3.82
C ILE A 488 17.12 8.31 -4.24
N GLN A 489 17.62 9.55 -4.29
CA GLN A 489 16.86 10.70 -4.83
C GLN A 489 16.49 10.53 -6.31
N ASN A 490 17.33 9.87 -7.10
CA ASN A 490 17.01 9.53 -8.48
C ASN A 490 16.00 8.38 -8.55
N VAL A 491 16.12 7.35 -7.71
CA VAL A 491 15.13 6.26 -7.60
C VAL A 491 13.75 6.82 -7.29
N ALA A 492 13.62 7.73 -6.33
CA ALA A 492 12.33 8.36 -5.98
C ALA A 492 11.69 9.13 -7.15
N LYS A 493 12.49 9.73 -8.04
CA LYS A 493 12.00 10.42 -9.26
C LYS A 493 11.63 9.47 -10.38
N SER A 494 12.28 8.30 -10.44
CA SER A 494 12.14 7.31 -11.51
C SER A 494 11.15 6.19 -11.18
N LEU A 495 10.32 6.36 -10.14
CA LEU A 495 9.28 5.40 -9.77
C LEU A 495 8.26 5.19 -10.92
N PRO A 496 7.97 3.93 -11.30
CA PRO A 496 7.13 3.62 -12.46
C PRO A 496 5.64 3.86 -12.17
N SER A 497 4.96 4.67 -12.99
CA SER A 497 3.51 4.91 -12.83
C SER A 497 2.62 3.77 -13.33
N HIS A 498 3.11 2.98 -14.29
CA HIS A 498 2.38 1.87 -14.90
C HIS A 498 3.30 0.65 -15.04
N PRO A 499 3.73 0.02 -13.93
CA PRO A 499 4.53 -1.18 -14.01
C PRO A 499 3.73 -2.33 -14.66
N PRO A 500 4.37 -3.21 -15.45
CA PRO A 500 3.72 -4.33 -16.13
C PRO A 500 3.40 -5.50 -15.19
N SER A 501 4.07 -5.57 -14.03
CA SER A 501 3.98 -6.66 -13.07
C SER A 501 4.07 -6.13 -11.63
N GLN A 502 3.53 -6.91 -10.69
CA GLN A 502 3.42 -6.51 -9.28
C GLN A 502 4.78 -6.45 -8.58
N ASP A 503 5.76 -7.23 -9.02
CA ASP A 503 7.12 -7.27 -8.46
C ASP A 503 7.90 -5.95 -8.59
N ALA A 504 7.45 -5.03 -9.46
CA ALA A 504 8.00 -3.69 -9.57
C ALA A 504 7.55 -2.71 -8.47
N LEU A 505 6.64 -3.13 -7.56
CA LEU A 505 6.10 -2.29 -6.49
C LEU A 505 6.90 -2.32 -5.18
N ARG A 506 7.89 -3.20 -5.03
CA ARG A 506 8.64 -3.38 -3.77
C ARG A 506 9.41 -2.15 -3.32
N CYS A 507 9.92 -1.38 -4.27
CA CYS A 507 10.67 -0.14 -4.04
C CYS A 507 9.82 0.90 -3.30
N TYR A 508 8.50 0.88 -3.48
CA TYR A 508 7.58 1.74 -2.72
C TYR A 508 7.53 1.38 -1.22
N ILE A 509 7.86 0.14 -0.85
CA ILE A 509 7.98 -0.27 0.56
C ILE A 509 9.38 0.03 1.09
N LEU A 510 10.41 -0.16 0.26
CA LEU A 510 11.81 -0.03 0.69
C LEU A 510 12.26 1.43 0.85
N LEU A 511 11.82 2.36 -0.01
CA LEU A 511 12.25 3.76 0.05
C LEU A 511 11.94 4.44 1.40
N PRO A 512 10.74 4.28 2.00
CA PRO A 512 10.45 4.85 3.31
C PRO A 512 11.29 4.32 4.47
N LEU A 513 11.97 3.18 4.31
CA LEU A 513 12.88 2.63 5.32
C LEU A 513 14.22 3.38 5.38
N TYR A 514 14.56 4.16 4.35
CA TYR A 514 15.81 4.91 4.30
C TYR A 514 15.82 6.08 5.30
N LYS A 515 16.92 6.26 6.03
CA LYS A 515 17.02 7.25 7.11
C LYS A 515 16.67 8.68 6.70
N ASP A 516 17.20 9.18 5.56
CA ASP A 516 16.98 10.57 5.14
C ASP A 516 15.57 10.78 4.58
N PHE A 517 14.79 9.71 4.35
CA PHE A 517 13.37 9.83 4.04
C PHE A 517 12.57 10.41 5.21
N THR A 518 13.11 10.31 6.43
CA THR A 518 12.50 10.92 7.62
C THR A 518 12.84 12.40 7.79
N ASP A 519 13.82 12.94 7.05
CA ASP A 519 14.21 14.36 7.12
C ASP A 519 13.31 15.21 6.20
N PRO A 520 12.44 16.07 6.74
CA PRO A 520 11.55 16.89 5.93
C PRO A 520 12.29 17.98 5.12
N LYS A 521 13.58 18.25 5.37
CA LYS A 521 14.42 19.07 4.46
C LYS A 521 14.55 18.45 3.08
N GLN A 522 14.41 17.13 2.95
CA GLN A 522 14.46 16.43 1.67
C GLN A 522 13.14 16.44 0.89
N MET A 523 12.10 17.16 1.36
CA MET A 523 10.73 17.10 0.81
C MET A 523 10.64 17.21 -0.71
N ALA A 524 11.49 18.04 -1.33
CA ALA A 524 11.49 18.26 -2.77
C ALA A 524 12.09 17.09 -3.58
N LYS A 525 13.01 16.31 -2.98
CA LYS A 525 13.78 15.27 -3.66
C LYS A 525 13.34 13.86 -3.32
N LEU A 526 12.78 13.60 -2.14
CA LEU A 526 12.35 12.26 -1.70
C LEU A 526 10.84 12.15 -1.51
N GLN A 527 10.27 12.90 -0.57
CA GLN A 527 8.87 12.72 -0.14
C GLN A 527 7.87 13.14 -1.22
N THR A 528 8.10 14.25 -1.94
CA THR A 528 7.19 14.68 -3.01
C THR A 528 7.22 13.73 -4.21
N PRO A 529 8.40 13.35 -4.77
CA PRO A 529 8.45 12.35 -5.84
C PRO A 529 7.84 11.00 -5.45
N TYR A 530 8.09 10.52 -4.23
CA TYR A 530 7.49 9.29 -3.73
C TYR A 530 5.96 9.36 -3.68
N ALA A 531 5.41 10.41 -3.05
CA ALA A 531 3.96 10.57 -2.90
C ALA A 531 3.28 10.65 -4.27
N GLU A 532 3.88 11.36 -5.22
CA GLU A 532 3.38 11.38 -6.59
C GLU A 532 3.50 10.06 -7.31
N GLY A 533 4.59 9.32 -7.09
CA GLY A 533 4.77 7.98 -7.61
C GLY A 533 3.63 7.06 -7.19
N VAL A 534 3.27 7.07 -5.90
CA VAL A 534 2.15 6.29 -5.34
C VAL A 534 0.82 6.75 -5.93
N LEU A 535 0.56 8.07 -5.96
CA LEU A 535 -0.71 8.63 -6.42
C LEU A 535 -0.93 8.52 -7.95
N LYS A 536 0.13 8.30 -8.73
CA LYS A 536 0.07 8.10 -10.19
C LYS A 536 0.01 6.63 -10.60
N LEU A 537 0.04 5.69 -9.65
CA LEU A 537 -0.09 4.27 -9.96
C LEU A 537 -1.40 3.98 -10.72
N GLY A 538 -1.30 3.16 -11.77
CA GLY A 538 -2.48 2.66 -12.49
C GLY A 538 -3.43 1.91 -11.55
N LYS A 539 -4.75 1.94 -11.84
CA LYS A 539 -5.81 1.41 -10.96
C LYS A 539 -5.52 0.00 -10.42
N GLU A 540 -5.12 -0.94 -11.29
CA GLU A 540 -4.83 -2.33 -10.90
C GLU A 540 -3.66 -2.42 -9.90
N MET A 541 -2.55 -1.73 -10.20
CA MET A 541 -1.34 -1.74 -9.36
C MET A 541 -1.53 -0.95 -8.06
N ALA A 542 -2.36 0.09 -8.08
CA ALA A 542 -2.75 0.83 -6.88
C ALA A 542 -3.52 -0.06 -5.89
N GLU A 543 -4.45 -0.91 -6.36
CA GLU A 543 -5.16 -1.86 -5.49
C GLU A 543 -4.23 -2.92 -4.90
N VAL A 544 -3.27 -3.43 -5.70
CA VAL A 544 -2.23 -4.35 -5.20
C VAL A 544 -1.38 -3.68 -4.13
N PHE A 545 -0.91 -2.46 -4.38
CA PHE A 545 -0.11 -1.71 -3.41
C PHE A 545 -0.88 -1.39 -2.11
N LYS A 546 -2.16 -1.03 -2.21
CA LYS A 546 -3.05 -0.84 -1.05
C LYS A 546 -3.16 -2.11 -0.20
N SER A 547 -3.34 -3.25 -0.85
CA SER A 547 -3.37 -4.56 -0.19
C SER A 547 -2.05 -4.86 0.53
N TRP A 548 -0.91 -4.58 -0.11
CA TRP A 548 0.40 -4.74 0.51
C TRP A 548 0.56 -3.81 1.72
N LEU A 549 0.19 -2.53 1.58
CA LEU A 549 0.29 -1.56 2.67
C LEU A 549 -0.56 -1.97 3.88
N ALA A 550 -1.75 -2.55 3.67
CA ALA A 550 -2.60 -3.08 4.74
C ALA A 550 -2.02 -4.35 5.42
N SER A 551 -1.06 -5.03 4.78
CA SER A 551 -0.38 -6.21 5.34
C SER A 551 0.91 -5.88 6.11
N LEU A 552 1.42 -4.65 6.01
CA LEU A 552 2.68 -4.24 6.64
C LEU A 552 2.52 -3.95 8.14
N PRO A 553 3.62 -3.98 8.93
CA PRO A 553 3.58 -3.70 10.36
C PRO A 553 3.11 -2.28 10.70
N ARG A 554 2.51 -2.09 11.88
CA ARG A 554 2.07 -0.78 12.40
C ARG A 554 3.15 0.30 12.28
N ASP A 555 4.39 -0.05 12.61
CA ASP A 555 5.52 0.87 12.63
C ASP A 555 5.83 1.47 11.26
N PHE A 556 5.62 0.70 10.18
CA PHE A 556 5.79 1.21 8.81
C PHE A 556 4.75 2.28 8.49
N THR A 557 3.49 2.01 8.79
CA THR A 557 2.38 2.94 8.56
C THR A 557 2.52 4.20 9.41
N LEU A 558 2.89 4.04 10.68
CA LEU A 558 3.16 5.15 11.59
C LEU A 558 4.32 6.03 11.09
N ARG A 559 5.40 5.41 10.57
CA ARG A 559 6.53 6.10 9.95
C ARG A 559 6.06 6.96 8.78
N LEU A 560 5.28 6.40 7.85
CA LEU A 560 4.74 7.17 6.72
C LEU A 560 3.89 8.36 7.20
N VAL A 561 2.96 8.14 8.12
CA VAL A 561 2.11 9.21 8.67
C VAL A 561 2.97 10.31 9.30
N THR A 562 3.94 9.94 10.15
CA THR A 562 4.83 10.89 10.83
C THR A 562 5.65 11.73 9.85
N VAL A 563 6.23 11.10 8.82
CA VAL A 563 7.00 11.80 7.79
C VAL A 563 6.13 12.83 7.07
N TYR A 564 4.95 12.44 6.59
CA TYR A 564 4.12 13.36 5.83
C TYR A 564 3.46 14.45 6.70
N LYS A 565 3.18 14.17 7.97
CA LYS A 565 2.83 15.21 8.96
C LYS A 565 3.95 16.22 9.11
N SER A 566 5.20 15.78 9.25
CA SER A 566 6.35 16.68 9.38
C SER A 566 6.57 17.56 8.15
N VAL A 567 6.32 17.04 6.95
CA VAL A 567 6.35 17.83 5.70
C VAL A 567 5.26 18.90 5.70
N VAL A 568 4.03 18.57 6.10
CA VAL A 568 2.93 19.54 6.23
C VAL A 568 3.31 20.64 7.23
N VAL A 569 3.78 20.28 8.42
CA VAL A 569 4.19 21.24 9.46
C VAL A 569 5.34 22.14 8.99
N GLN A 570 6.33 21.59 8.28
CA GLN A 570 7.43 22.39 7.72
C GLN A 570 6.92 23.44 6.73
N ILE A 571 5.97 23.07 5.86
CA ILE A 571 5.36 24.01 4.90
C ILE A 571 4.53 25.07 5.61
N LEU A 572 3.78 24.70 6.66
CA LEU A 572 3.00 25.65 7.47
C LEU A 572 3.91 26.67 8.18
N ASN A 573 5.06 26.24 8.67
CA ASN A 573 6.04 27.13 9.31
C ASN A 573 6.75 28.05 8.30
N SER A 574 6.91 27.64 7.04
CA SER A 574 7.49 28.48 5.99
C SER A 574 6.49 29.40 5.29
N ALA A 575 5.18 29.16 5.43
CA ALA A 575 4.11 29.86 4.69
C ALA A 575 4.03 31.38 4.91
N HIS A 576 4.72 31.94 5.92
CA HIS A 576 4.87 33.39 6.09
C HIS A 576 5.78 34.05 5.02
N GLN A 577 6.53 33.26 4.25
CA GLN A 577 7.32 33.70 3.10
C GLN A 577 6.71 33.09 1.84
N SER A 578 6.12 33.92 0.96
CA SER A 578 5.52 33.59 -0.35
C SER A 578 5.51 32.10 -0.74
N SER A 579 4.33 31.46 -0.69
CA SER A 579 4.18 30.02 -1.01
C SER A 579 4.66 29.71 -2.43
N SER A 580 5.77 28.98 -2.54
CA SER A 580 6.27 28.58 -3.86
C SER A 580 5.36 27.50 -4.47
N GLU A 581 5.29 27.43 -5.81
CA GLU A 581 4.57 26.37 -6.52
C GLU A 581 5.06 24.96 -6.13
N ARG A 582 6.33 24.87 -5.71
CA ARG A 582 6.94 23.65 -5.18
C ARG A 582 6.32 23.24 -3.84
N ASP A 583 6.15 24.17 -2.91
CA ASP A 583 5.55 23.90 -1.60
C ASP A 583 4.08 23.54 -1.74
N ARG A 584 3.37 24.22 -2.65
CA ARG A 584 1.98 23.88 -3.01
C ARG A 584 1.87 22.44 -3.51
N ARG A 585 2.77 22.03 -4.41
CA ARG A 585 2.84 20.67 -4.96
C ARG A 585 3.16 19.63 -3.87
N ALA A 586 4.14 19.91 -3.02
CA ALA A 586 4.50 19.04 -1.89
C ALA A 586 3.34 18.87 -0.90
N LEU A 587 2.64 19.96 -0.58
CA LEU A 587 1.48 19.95 0.33
C LEU A 587 0.34 19.09 -0.24
N VAL A 588 -0.07 19.30 -1.49
CA VAL A 588 -1.15 18.52 -2.12
C VAL A 588 -0.82 17.03 -2.16
N SER A 589 0.40 16.67 -2.55
CA SER A 589 0.83 15.27 -2.61
C SER A 589 0.86 14.63 -1.21
N SER A 590 1.30 15.37 -0.20
CA SER A 590 1.34 14.90 1.20
C SER A 590 -0.06 14.67 1.75
N LEU A 591 -0.98 15.62 1.59
CA LEU A 591 -2.37 15.52 2.07
C LEU A 591 -3.12 14.35 1.41
N ARG A 592 -2.93 14.15 0.10
CA ARG A 592 -3.53 13.03 -0.64
C ARG A 592 -2.98 11.68 -0.21
N LEU A 593 -1.68 11.59 0.06
CA LEU A 593 -1.08 10.36 0.55
C LEU A 593 -1.54 10.06 1.99
N LEU A 594 -1.60 11.06 2.87
CA LEU A 594 -2.17 10.91 4.22
C LEU A 594 -3.63 10.44 4.14
N SER A 595 -4.42 10.98 3.21
CA SER A 595 -5.81 10.55 2.97
C SER A 595 -5.90 9.10 2.50
N LEU A 596 -5.00 8.66 1.61
CA LEU A 596 -4.89 7.27 1.18
C LEU A 596 -4.60 6.35 2.37
N VAL A 597 -3.57 6.66 3.16
CA VAL A 597 -3.16 5.85 4.32
C VAL A 597 -4.27 5.82 5.38
N HIS A 598 -4.89 6.97 5.68
CA HIS A 598 -6.03 7.04 6.58
C HIS A 598 -7.20 6.15 6.10
N GLY A 599 -7.57 6.24 4.82
CA GLY A 599 -8.63 5.41 4.25
C GLY A 599 -8.37 3.90 4.37
N LEU A 600 -7.11 3.48 4.20
CA LEU A 600 -6.71 2.07 4.35
C LEU A 600 -6.68 1.61 5.81
N ASN A 601 -6.26 2.47 6.73
CA ASN A 601 -6.17 2.16 8.15
C ASN A 601 -7.54 1.72 8.74
N PHE A 602 -8.63 2.30 8.22
CA PHE A 602 -9.99 2.05 8.70
C PHE A 602 -10.85 1.19 7.75
N GLN A 603 -10.27 0.61 6.70
CA GLN A 603 -10.97 -0.29 5.78
C GLN A 603 -11.24 -1.66 6.43
N ALA A 604 -12.43 -2.22 6.20
CA ALA A 604 -12.80 -3.57 6.65
C ALA A 604 -11.84 -4.62 6.04
N GLY A 605 -11.03 -5.27 6.89
CA GLY A 605 -10.01 -6.25 6.47
C GLY A 605 -8.61 -5.99 7.03
N CYS A 606 -8.30 -4.75 7.43
CA CYS A 606 -7.03 -4.43 8.09
C CYS A 606 -7.09 -4.92 9.56
N ARG A 607 -6.53 -6.11 9.85
CA ARG A 607 -6.58 -6.74 11.19
C ARG A 607 -5.31 -6.53 12.02
N VAL A 608 -4.19 -6.14 11.40
CA VAL A 608 -2.89 -6.02 12.07
C VAL A 608 -2.56 -4.54 12.30
N GLY A 609 -2.43 -4.14 13.57
CA GLY A 609 -1.74 -2.91 13.95
C GLY A 609 -2.32 -1.60 13.42
N ARG A 610 -3.64 -1.39 13.54
CA ARG A 610 -4.28 -0.11 13.18
C ARG A 610 -3.67 1.05 13.95
N LEU A 611 -3.47 2.17 13.27
CA LEU A 611 -3.19 3.46 13.89
C LEU A 611 -4.44 3.99 14.55
N ASN A 612 -4.25 4.72 15.64
CA ASN A 612 -5.34 5.44 16.28
C ASN A 612 -5.63 6.73 15.50
N TYR A 613 -6.79 7.35 15.71
CA TYR A 613 -7.14 8.59 15.02
C TYR A 613 -6.19 9.75 15.39
N ASP A 614 -5.72 9.79 16.63
CA ASP A 614 -4.77 10.79 17.16
C ASP A 614 -3.39 10.72 16.52
N ASP A 615 -2.99 9.55 16.00
CA ASP A 615 -1.75 9.41 15.23
C ASP A 615 -1.76 10.35 13.98
N PHE A 616 -2.93 10.72 13.46
CA PHE A 616 -3.08 11.57 12.27
C PHE A 616 -3.21 13.07 12.55
N TYR A 617 -3.48 13.51 13.79
CA TYR A 617 -3.73 14.92 14.10
C TYR A 617 -2.51 15.81 13.89
N ILE A 618 -2.71 17.01 13.36
CA ILE A 618 -1.69 18.05 13.19
C ILE A 618 -2.17 19.33 13.92
N PRO A 619 -1.83 19.50 15.21
CA PRO A 619 -2.27 20.64 16.01
C PRO A 619 -1.87 22.01 15.42
N GLU A 620 -0.73 22.08 14.75
CA GLU A 620 -0.21 23.30 14.12
C GLU A 620 -1.15 23.87 13.05
N ILE A 621 -2.04 23.06 12.48
CA ILE A 621 -3.07 23.54 11.56
C ILE A 621 -3.96 24.58 12.27
N ALA A 622 -4.37 24.32 13.51
CA ALA A 622 -5.23 25.22 14.27
C ALA A 622 -4.53 26.52 14.70
N GLU A 623 -3.22 26.45 14.90
CA GLU A 623 -2.41 27.60 15.31
C GLU A 623 -2.06 28.53 14.13
N LYS A 624 -1.83 27.96 12.94
CA LYS A 624 -1.26 28.69 11.79
C LYS A 624 -2.28 29.03 10.71
N ILE A 625 -3.40 28.32 10.64
CA ILE A 625 -4.42 28.54 9.61
C ILE A 625 -5.67 29.15 10.23
N ASP A 626 -6.24 30.14 9.54
CA ASP A 626 -7.58 30.64 9.89
C ASP A 626 -8.64 29.59 9.51
N ILE A 627 -8.93 28.71 10.46
CA ILE A 627 -9.94 27.65 10.36
C ILE A 627 -11.30 28.23 9.91
N ARG A 628 -11.67 29.44 10.35
CA ARG A 628 -12.96 30.05 10.00
C ARG A 628 -13.01 30.36 8.51
N ASN A 629 -11.96 30.97 7.97
CA ASN A 629 -11.90 31.29 6.55
C ASN A 629 -11.79 30.03 5.68
N ASP A 630 -11.01 29.03 6.10
CA ASP A 630 -10.91 27.73 5.42
C ASP A 630 -12.29 27.05 5.33
N TYR A 631 -13.05 27.04 6.43
CA TYR A 631 -14.41 26.50 6.49
C TYR A 631 -15.38 27.21 5.55
N LEU A 632 -15.38 28.55 5.54
CA LEU A 632 -16.27 29.32 4.67
C LEU A 632 -15.94 29.08 3.19
N ASN A 633 -14.65 28.99 2.84
CA ASN A 633 -14.23 28.68 1.48
C ASN A 633 -14.61 27.25 1.06
N TRP A 634 -14.52 26.29 1.98
CA TRP A 634 -14.97 24.90 1.76
C TRP A 634 -16.48 24.77 1.59
N MET A 635 -17.26 25.55 2.34
CA MET A 635 -18.70 25.62 2.15
C MET A 635 -19.06 26.23 0.79
N ASN A 636 -18.40 27.34 0.42
CA ASN A 636 -18.64 28.02 -0.85
C ASN A 636 -18.24 27.17 -2.05
N SER A 637 -17.12 26.44 -1.98
CA SER A 637 -16.66 25.57 -3.08
C SER A 637 -17.61 24.41 -3.38
N ARG A 638 -18.35 23.94 -2.36
CA ARG A 638 -19.41 22.93 -2.51
C ARG A 638 -20.66 23.46 -3.21
N LEU A 639 -20.99 24.73 -3.01
CA LEU A 639 -22.15 25.40 -3.63
C LEU A 639 -21.83 25.85 -5.07
N HIS A 640 -20.59 26.27 -5.32
CA HIS A 640 -20.11 26.75 -6.61
C HIS A 640 -18.76 26.11 -6.96
N PRO A 641 -18.75 25.03 -7.76
CA PRO A 641 -17.51 24.36 -8.15
C PRO A 641 -16.67 25.28 -9.06
N MET A 642 -15.61 25.89 -8.52
CA MET A 642 -14.62 26.62 -9.32
C MET A 642 -13.71 25.66 -10.11
N SER A 643 -13.05 26.17 -11.15
CA SER A 643 -12.04 25.40 -11.90
C SER A 643 -10.85 25.03 -11.01
N ARG A 644 -10.52 23.73 -10.96
CA ARG A 644 -9.50 23.09 -10.08
C ARG A 644 -8.08 23.68 -10.11
N ARG A 645 -7.74 24.56 -11.07
CA ARG A 645 -6.37 25.08 -11.23
C ARG A 645 -6.05 26.31 -10.36
N GLU A 646 -7.07 27.01 -9.85
CA GLU A 646 -6.90 28.27 -9.09
C GLU A 646 -7.53 28.23 -7.68
N SER A 647 -8.09 27.09 -7.26
CA SER A 647 -8.71 26.97 -5.94
C SER A 647 -7.64 26.87 -4.84
N PRO A 648 -7.81 27.56 -3.70
CA PRO A 648 -6.93 27.40 -2.55
C PRO A 648 -6.97 25.95 -2.03
N ILE A 649 -5.87 25.50 -1.40
CA ILE A 649 -5.84 24.21 -0.71
C ILE A 649 -6.66 24.36 0.57
N LEU A 650 -7.69 23.54 0.73
CA LEU A 650 -8.61 23.60 1.87
C LEU A 650 -8.35 22.41 2.80
N PHE A 651 -8.04 22.69 4.06
CA PHE A 651 -7.80 21.65 5.06
C PHE A 651 -9.09 20.97 5.51
N CYS A 652 -10.24 21.65 5.37
CA CYS A 652 -11.57 21.07 5.56
C CYS A 652 -11.89 19.88 4.62
N GLU A 653 -11.12 19.66 3.55
CA GLU A 653 -11.21 18.43 2.74
C GLU A 653 -10.58 17.21 3.42
N TYR A 654 -9.73 17.43 4.44
CA TYR A 654 -8.97 16.41 5.16
C TYR A 654 -9.27 16.45 6.67
N PRO A 655 -10.53 16.21 7.09
CA PRO A 655 -10.97 16.45 8.47
C PRO A 655 -10.29 15.58 9.53
N PHE A 656 -9.72 14.45 9.13
CA PHE A 656 -8.97 13.55 10.00
C PHE A 656 -7.64 14.14 10.50
N LEU A 657 -7.16 15.23 9.90
CA LEU A 657 -5.96 15.94 10.34
C LEU A 657 -6.23 16.93 11.47
N PHE A 658 -7.49 17.33 11.66
CA PHE A 658 -7.87 18.22 12.74
C PHE A 658 -7.90 17.46 14.06
N ASP A 659 -7.31 18.06 15.09
CA ASP A 659 -7.49 17.61 16.45
C ASP A 659 -8.90 17.99 16.98
N PRO A 660 -9.30 17.48 18.16
CA PRO A 660 -10.64 17.76 18.69
C PRO A 660 -10.88 19.25 18.98
N GLN A 661 -9.82 20.02 19.26
CA GLN A 661 -9.90 21.47 19.48
C GLN A 661 -10.26 22.21 18.19
N ALA A 662 -9.57 21.91 17.09
CA ALA A 662 -9.84 22.48 15.77
C ALA A 662 -11.25 22.14 15.28
N LYS A 663 -11.69 20.88 15.46
CA LYS A 663 -13.06 20.47 15.13
C LYS A 663 -14.11 21.22 15.94
N THR A 664 -13.84 21.49 17.22
CA THR A 664 -14.72 22.31 18.07
C THR A 664 -14.80 23.76 17.57
N LEU A 665 -13.69 24.33 17.10
CA LEU A 665 -13.68 25.65 16.45
C LEU A 665 -14.49 25.67 15.15
N LEU A 666 -14.37 24.63 14.32
CA LEU A 666 -15.20 24.45 13.11
C LEU A 666 -16.68 24.40 13.47
N LEU A 667 -17.05 23.63 14.50
CA LEU A 667 -18.44 23.51 14.94
C LEU A 667 -18.98 24.84 15.44
N ARG A 668 -18.16 25.62 16.17
CA ARG A 668 -18.51 26.98 16.60
C ARG A 668 -18.70 27.94 15.45
N CYS A 669 -17.86 27.85 14.42
CA CYS A 669 -18.01 28.67 13.23
C CYS A 669 -19.31 28.31 12.49
N ASP A 670 -19.63 27.03 12.34
CA ASP A 670 -20.87 26.61 11.70
C ASP A 670 -22.11 27.00 12.51
N ALA A 671 -22.11 26.75 13.83
CA ALA A 671 -23.21 27.13 14.71
C ALA A 671 -23.45 28.65 14.68
N THR A 672 -22.40 29.46 14.76
CA THR A 672 -22.52 30.93 14.69
C THR A 672 -23.12 31.38 13.35
N ARG A 673 -22.69 30.76 12.24
CA ARG A 673 -23.22 31.06 10.90
C ARG A 673 -24.69 30.66 10.78
N GLN A 674 -25.07 29.48 11.29
CA GLN A 674 -26.46 29.01 11.30
C GLN A 674 -27.34 29.89 12.18
N MET A 675 -26.86 30.32 13.35
CA MET A 675 -27.55 31.27 14.23
C MET A 675 -27.83 32.60 13.53
N GLN A 676 -26.82 33.17 12.86
CA GLN A 676 -26.99 34.43 12.12
C GLN A 676 -28.01 34.29 10.98
N GLY A 677 -27.97 33.17 10.25
CA GLY A 677 -28.97 32.88 9.21
C GLY A 677 -30.39 32.75 9.77
N ALA A 678 -30.55 32.02 10.87
CA ALA A 678 -31.84 31.84 11.54
C ALA A 678 -32.40 33.16 12.12
N ILE A 679 -31.55 34.03 12.67
CA ILE A 679 -31.96 35.37 13.11
C ILE A 679 -32.46 36.19 11.92
N GLN A 680 -31.72 36.21 10.81
CA GLN A 680 -32.12 36.95 9.61
C GLN A 680 -33.47 36.45 9.06
N GLU A 681 -33.65 35.14 8.98
CA GLU A 681 -34.90 34.52 8.53
C GLU A 681 -36.06 34.81 9.50
N ALA A 682 -35.84 34.71 10.81
CA ALA A 682 -36.85 35.05 11.81
C ALA A 682 -37.25 36.53 11.75
N VAL A 683 -36.28 37.44 11.56
CA VAL A 683 -36.56 38.88 11.38
C VAL A 683 -37.39 39.12 10.12
N LEU A 684 -37.07 38.47 9.00
CA LEU A 684 -37.82 38.59 7.75
C LEU A 684 -39.24 38.02 7.84
N ASN A 685 -39.44 36.94 8.61
CA ASN A 685 -40.74 36.28 8.75
C ASN A 685 -41.59 36.84 9.91
N SER A 686 -41.01 37.67 10.79
CA SER A 686 -41.69 38.28 11.94
C SER A 686 -42.43 39.59 11.60
N ASN A 687 -43.41 39.96 12.43
CA ASN A 687 -44.09 41.26 12.29
C ASN A 687 -43.10 42.41 12.57
N PRO A 688 -42.90 43.38 11.66
CA PRO A 688 -41.96 44.49 11.83
C PRO A 688 -42.18 45.30 13.12
N MET A 689 -43.42 45.39 13.61
CA MET A 689 -43.75 46.05 14.87
C MET A 689 -43.21 45.27 16.08
N LEU A 690 -43.27 43.94 16.06
CA LEU A 690 -42.74 43.11 17.15
C LEU A 690 -41.22 43.29 17.28
N TRP A 691 -40.51 43.37 16.15
CA TRP A 691 -39.06 43.60 16.13
C TRP A 691 -38.64 44.99 16.65
N LEU A 692 -39.47 46.02 16.43
CA LEU A 692 -39.20 47.39 16.92
C LEU A 692 -39.38 47.54 18.43
N PHE A 693 -40.36 46.84 19.03
CA PHE A 693 -40.69 46.98 20.46
C PHE A 693 -40.05 45.91 21.35
N ASP A 694 -39.87 44.70 20.84
CA ASP A 694 -39.21 43.60 21.56
C ASP A 694 -38.30 42.78 20.62
N PRO A 695 -37.12 43.32 20.27
CA PRO A 695 -36.16 42.61 19.41
C PRO A 695 -35.65 41.32 20.05
N ALA A 696 -35.67 41.20 21.38
CA ALA A 696 -35.18 40.03 22.09
C ALA A 696 -36.11 38.82 21.90
N GLN A 697 -37.41 39.04 21.75
CA GLN A 697 -38.39 37.98 21.48
C GLN A 697 -38.21 37.35 20.09
N VAL A 698 -37.72 38.13 19.12
CA VAL A 698 -37.48 37.66 17.73
C VAL A 698 -36.08 37.05 17.58
N GLN A 699 -35.06 37.63 18.20
CA GLN A 699 -33.66 37.23 18.04
C GLN A 699 -33.27 35.96 18.79
N PHE A 700 -33.95 35.63 19.89
CA PHE A 700 -33.59 34.51 20.77
C PHE A 700 -34.68 33.44 20.82
N LEU A 701 -34.26 32.19 21.04
CA LEU A 701 -35.15 31.14 21.50
C LEU A 701 -35.31 31.31 23.03
N ASN A 702 -36.42 31.93 23.44
CA ASN A 702 -36.69 32.22 24.84
C ASN A 702 -37.43 31.04 25.49
N VAL A 703 -36.92 30.56 26.62
CA VAL A 703 -37.54 29.47 27.40
C VAL A 703 -37.78 29.96 28.83
N HIS A 704 -39.03 29.93 29.29
CA HIS A 704 -39.47 30.46 30.58
C HIS A 704 -39.87 29.33 31.53
N ILE A 705 -39.16 29.13 32.64
CA ILE A 705 -39.29 27.89 33.41
C ILE A 705 -39.45 28.15 34.91
N ARG A 706 -40.26 27.32 35.58
CA ARG A 706 -40.35 27.25 37.05
C ARG A 706 -39.40 26.16 37.57
N ARG A 707 -38.60 26.46 38.60
CA ARG A 707 -37.66 25.48 39.21
C ARG A 707 -38.35 24.17 39.62
N THR A 708 -39.58 24.25 40.11
CA THR A 708 -40.35 23.08 40.59
C THR A 708 -40.99 22.24 39.48
N HIS A 709 -41.09 22.75 38.26
CA HIS A 709 -41.78 22.10 37.12
C HIS A 709 -40.91 22.15 35.85
N ILE A 710 -39.60 21.99 36.01
CA ILE A 710 -38.61 22.19 34.94
C ILE A 710 -38.87 21.28 33.72
N VAL A 711 -39.24 20.02 33.94
CA VAL A 711 -39.48 19.05 32.87
C VAL A 711 -40.74 19.39 32.08
N GLU A 712 -41.86 19.64 32.77
CA GLU A 712 -43.17 19.93 32.15
C GLU A 712 -43.18 21.24 31.35
N ASP A 713 -42.60 22.30 31.91
CA ASP A 713 -42.48 23.61 31.27
C ASP A 713 -41.62 23.51 30.00
N THR A 714 -40.54 22.71 30.05
CA THR A 714 -39.64 22.50 28.91
C THR A 714 -40.30 21.67 27.80
N ILE A 715 -41.03 20.61 28.15
CA ILE A 715 -41.81 19.79 27.19
C ILE A 715 -42.80 20.68 26.43
N SER A 716 -43.58 21.48 27.17
CA SER A 716 -44.65 22.30 26.59
C SER A 716 -44.10 23.37 25.64
N GLN A 717 -42.95 23.97 25.97
CA GLN A 717 -42.33 25.02 25.17
C GLN A 717 -41.53 24.48 24.00
N LEU A 718 -40.60 23.54 24.21
CA LEU A 718 -39.66 23.16 23.15
C LEU A 718 -40.26 22.25 22.07
N LEU A 719 -41.18 21.34 22.39
CA LEU A 719 -41.65 20.34 21.40
C LEU A 719 -42.41 20.91 20.19
N HIS A 720 -43.01 22.09 20.34
CA HIS A 720 -43.87 22.71 19.31
C HIS A 720 -43.13 23.67 18.37
N HIS A 721 -41.82 23.85 18.52
CA HIS A 721 -41.01 24.76 17.70
C HIS A 721 -40.59 24.14 16.36
N GLU A 722 -40.44 24.98 15.34
CA GLU A 722 -39.90 24.57 14.04
C GLU A 722 -38.38 24.36 14.10
N VAL A 723 -37.83 23.65 13.11
CA VAL A 723 -36.39 23.34 13.05
C VAL A 723 -35.51 24.60 13.00
N THR A 724 -35.98 25.65 12.34
CA THR A 724 -35.31 26.97 12.24
C THR A 724 -35.25 27.68 13.58
N ASP A 725 -36.23 27.47 14.46
CA ASP A 725 -36.28 28.10 15.77
C ASP A 725 -35.19 27.61 16.71
N TYR A 726 -34.89 26.29 16.71
CA TYR A 726 -33.82 25.72 17.54
C TYR A 726 -32.42 26.23 17.18
N LYS A 727 -32.27 26.82 15.98
CA LYS A 727 -31.00 27.37 15.51
C LYS A 727 -30.75 28.79 15.98
N ARG A 728 -31.72 29.46 16.60
CA ARG A 728 -31.54 30.77 17.23
C ARG A 728 -30.78 30.64 18.56
N PRO A 729 -30.06 31.68 19.01
CA PRO A 729 -29.40 31.67 20.31
C PRO A 729 -30.40 31.42 21.45
N LEU A 730 -30.09 30.46 22.33
CA LEU A 730 -30.94 30.11 23.48
C LEU A 730 -30.81 31.16 24.58
N LYS A 731 -31.94 31.57 25.16
CA LYS A 731 -32.02 32.42 26.36
C LYS A 731 -33.00 31.82 27.36
N VAL A 732 -32.55 31.57 28.59
CA VAL A 732 -33.37 30.92 29.63
C VAL A 732 -33.75 31.91 30.73
N HIS A 733 -35.01 31.87 31.15
CA HIS A 733 -35.56 32.73 32.21
C HIS A 733 -36.23 31.89 33.30
N PHE A 734 -35.76 31.98 34.54
CA PHE A 734 -36.47 31.41 35.69
C PHE A 734 -37.56 32.37 36.17
N ILE A 735 -38.80 31.89 36.22
CA ILE A 735 -39.95 32.73 36.58
C ILE A 735 -39.83 33.18 38.04
N GLY A 736 -39.72 34.50 38.26
CA GLY A 736 -39.59 35.10 39.59
C GLY A 736 -38.16 35.48 39.98
N GLU A 737 -37.17 35.33 39.09
CA GLU A 737 -35.76 35.66 39.34
C GLU A 737 -35.28 36.79 38.41
N GLU A 738 -34.65 37.83 38.97
CA GLU A 738 -33.99 38.91 38.21
C GLU A 738 -32.55 38.50 37.88
N ALA A 739 -32.37 37.51 36.99
CA ALA A 739 -31.06 37.08 36.54
C ALA A 739 -30.87 37.39 35.04
N GLU A 740 -29.82 38.14 34.68
CA GLU A 740 -29.41 38.30 33.28
C GLU A 740 -28.67 37.05 32.78
N ASP A 741 -29.22 36.40 31.75
CA ASP A 741 -28.60 35.22 31.14
C ASP A 741 -27.34 35.59 30.33
N ALA A 742 -26.20 35.68 31.02
CA ALA A 742 -24.86 35.77 30.43
C ALA A 742 -24.20 34.39 30.22
N GLY A 743 -24.96 33.28 30.31
CA GLY A 743 -24.46 31.91 30.15
C GLY A 743 -24.56 31.01 31.39
N GLY A 744 -24.53 31.59 32.60
CA GLY A 744 -24.66 30.82 33.84
C GLY A 744 -26.05 30.19 34.03
N VAL A 745 -27.11 30.93 33.69
CA VAL A 745 -28.50 30.49 33.80
C VAL A 745 -28.79 29.33 32.84
N ARG A 746 -28.27 29.38 31.60
CA ARG A 746 -28.37 28.27 30.63
C ARG A 746 -27.69 27.00 31.12
N LYS A 747 -26.48 27.12 31.67
CA LYS A 747 -25.74 25.98 32.21
C LYS A 747 -26.51 25.33 33.36
N GLU A 748 -27.04 26.15 34.27
CA GLU A 748 -27.86 25.67 35.38
C GLU A 748 -29.13 24.95 34.89
N PHE A 749 -29.82 25.52 33.90
CA PHE A 749 -30.98 24.89 33.27
C PHE A 749 -30.68 23.48 32.73
N PHE A 750 -29.61 23.32 31.95
CA PHE A 750 -29.25 22.00 31.41
C PHE A 750 -28.89 20.99 32.50
N LEU A 751 -28.15 21.42 33.53
CA LEU A 751 -27.75 20.53 34.63
C LEU A 751 -28.96 20.05 35.44
N LEU A 752 -29.91 20.93 35.76
CA LEU A 752 -31.12 20.57 36.50
C LEU A 752 -32.04 19.66 35.67
N LEU A 753 -32.29 20.03 34.42
CA LEU A 753 -33.18 19.28 33.54
C LEU A 753 -32.65 17.86 33.29
N LEU A 754 -31.35 17.72 32.96
CA LEU A 754 -30.76 16.43 32.67
C LEU A 754 -30.64 15.55 33.91
N ARG A 755 -30.37 16.12 35.09
CA ARG A 755 -30.38 15.37 36.36
C ARG A 755 -31.74 14.73 36.61
N ASP A 756 -32.83 15.47 36.39
CA ASP A 756 -34.17 15.01 36.72
C ASP A 756 -34.72 14.02 35.66
N ILE A 757 -34.48 14.26 34.36
CA ILE A 757 -35.01 13.42 33.26
C ILE A 757 -34.20 12.16 32.98
N LEU A 758 -32.89 12.15 33.29
CA LEU A 758 -32.04 10.97 33.11
C LEU A 758 -32.05 10.04 34.34
N ASN A 759 -32.71 10.44 35.42
CA ASN A 759 -32.85 9.61 36.61
C ASN A 759 -33.59 8.30 36.25
N PRO A 760 -33.04 7.12 36.57
CA PRO A 760 -33.71 5.83 36.37
C PRO A 760 -35.13 5.76 36.94
N ASP A 761 -35.42 6.50 38.01
CA ASP A 761 -36.76 6.60 38.62
C ASP A 761 -37.82 7.17 37.65
N TYR A 762 -37.38 7.98 36.67
CA TYR A 762 -38.24 8.52 35.62
C TYR A 762 -38.67 7.44 34.60
N GLY A 763 -37.99 6.29 34.58
CA GLY A 763 -38.42 5.11 33.81
C GLY A 763 -38.06 5.11 32.32
N MET A 764 -37.26 6.07 31.85
CA MET A 764 -36.79 6.14 30.45
C MET A 764 -35.48 5.39 30.20
N PHE A 765 -34.62 5.29 31.22
CA PHE A 765 -33.29 4.69 31.13
C PHE A 765 -33.06 3.68 32.25
N THR A 766 -32.19 2.70 31.99
CA THR A 766 -31.72 1.71 32.95
C THR A 766 -30.29 2.02 33.32
N GLU A 767 -29.97 2.05 34.62
CA GLU A 767 -28.61 2.21 35.12
C GLU A 767 -27.90 0.86 35.27
N PHE A 768 -26.63 0.83 34.87
CA PHE A 768 -25.73 -0.31 35.05
C PHE A 768 -24.82 -0.05 36.27
N PRO A 769 -24.96 -0.81 37.38
CA PRO A 769 -24.30 -0.51 38.64
C PRO A 769 -22.77 -0.48 38.58
N ASP A 770 -22.18 -1.36 37.77
CA ASP A 770 -20.72 -1.52 37.67
C ASP A 770 -20.03 -0.34 36.98
N THR A 771 -20.69 0.26 36.00
CA THR A 771 -20.14 1.34 35.17
C THR A 771 -20.77 2.70 35.48
N ARG A 772 -21.88 2.73 36.23
CA ARG A 772 -22.72 3.91 36.48
C ARG A 772 -23.16 4.61 35.19
N ARG A 773 -23.27 3.83 34.11
CA ARG A 773 -23.77 4.28 32.82
C ARG A 773 -25.26 3.99 32.71
N ILE A 774 -25.93 4.80 31.91
CA ILE A 774 -27.34 4.62 31.60
C ILE A 774 -27.51 4.19 30.14
N TRP A 775 -28.54 3.38 29.88
CA TRP A 775 -28.95 3.00 28.54
C TRP A 775 -30.47 3.07 28.38
N PHE A 776 -30.96 3.17 27.15
CA PHE A 776 -32.40 3.22 26.87
C PHE A 776 -33.12 2.01 27.46
N LYS A 777 -34.22 2.25 28.19
CA LYS A 777 -35.00 1.18 28.79
C LYS A 777 -35.77 0.42 27.71
N GLU A 778 -35.53 -0.89 27.64
CA GLU A 778 -36.24 -1.77 26.74
C GLU A 778 -37.74 -1.84 27.13
N GLY A 779 -38.65 -1.71 26.17
CA GLY A 779 -40.09 -1.79 26.44
C GLY A 779 -40.72 -0.62 27.23
N ALA A 780 -40.04 0.53 27.35
CA ALA A 780 -40.57 1.72 28.05
C ALA A 780 -41.94 2.19 27.49
N LEU A 781 -42.88 2.54 28.39
CA LEU A 781 -44.21 3.07 28.07
C LEU A 781 -44.23 4.58 27.80
N GLU A 782 -43.11 5.25 28.07
CA GLU A 782 -42.98 6.69 27.89
C GLU A 782 -43.18 7.12 26.43
N ALA A 783 -43.78 8.30 26.26
CA ALA A 783 -44.09 8.82 24.93
C ALA A 783 -42.81 9.09 24.12
N ALA A 784 -42.84 8.75 22.83
CA ALA A 784 -41.73 9.05 21.90
C ALA A 784 -41.33 10.54 21.91
N ALA A 785 -42.28 11.44 22.17
CA ALA A 785 -42.05 12.87 22.28
C ALA A 785 -41.04 13.24 23.39
N THR A 786 -41.02 12.52 24.51
CA THR A 786 -40.07 12.78 25.60
C THR A 786 -38.64 12.43 25.18
N TYR A 787 -38.44 11.34 24.43
CA TYR A 787 -37.13 11.01 23.85
C TYR A 787 -36.68 12.05 22.81
N VAL A 788 -37.60 12.54 21.96
CA VAL A 788 -37.33 13.66 21.04
C VAL A 788 -36.85 14.89 21.82
N LEU A 789 -37.50 15.22 22.94
CA LEU A 789 -37.10 16.36 23.76
C LEU A 789 -35.67 16.20 24.29
N ILE A 790 -35.32 15.04 24.87
CA ILE A 790 -33.96 14.82 25.38
C ILE A 790 -32.95 14.96 24.24
N GLY A 791 -33.27 14.45 23.06
CA GLY A 791 -32.48 14.67 21.84
C GLY A 791 -32.27 16.16 21.55
N ILE A 792 -33.34 16.95 21.52
CA ILE A 792 -33.29 18.41 21.30
C ILE A 792 -32.44 19.09 22.38
N VAL A 793 -32.62 18.76 23.66
CA VAL A 793 -31.88 19.34 24.78
C VAL A 793 -30.39 19.03 24.68
N CYS A 794 -30.03 17.79 24.36
CA CYS A 794 -28.63 17.40 24.13
C CYS A 794 -28.03 18.14 22.92
N GLY A 795 -28.81 18.28 21.84
CA GLY A 795 -28.41 19.06 20.67
C GLY A 795 -28.23 20.55 20.99
N LEU A 796 -29.11 21.15 21.78
CA LEU A 796 -29.01 22.54 22.22
C LEU A 796 -27.80 22.77 23.12
N ALA A 797 -27.47 21.82 24.00
CA ALA A 797 -26.27 21.91 24.83
C ALA A 797 -24.99 21.98 23.97
N ILE A 798 -24.86 21.10 22.97
CA ILE A 798 -23.73 21.10 22.02
C ILE A 798 -23.71 22.39 21.20
N TYR A 799 -24.85 22.77 20.62
CA TYR A 799 -24.98 23.95 19.76
C TYR A 799 -24.66 25.26 20.49
N ASN A 800 -24.87 25.29 21.82
CA ASN A 800 -24.52 26.40 22.70
C ASN A 800 -23.20 26.20 23.47
N PHE A 801 -22.39 25.17 23.14
CA PHE A 801 -21.09 24.89 23.75
C PHE A 801 -21.13 24.75 25.28
N THR A 802 -22.20 24.15 25.80
CA THR A 802 -22.40 23.91 27.24
C THR A 802 -22.10 22.45 27.57
N ILE A 803 -21.15 22.23 28.48
CA ILE A 803 -20.81 20.90 28.97
C ILE A 803 -21.93 20.39 29.86
N ILE A 804 -22.36 19.16 29.61
CA ILE A 804 -23.42 18.49 30.34
C ILE A 804 -22.95 17.11 30.79
N ASN A 805 -23.46 16.64 31.93
CA ASN A 805 -23.20 15.28 32.36
C ASN A 805 -24.15 14.33 31.63
N LEU A 806 -23.62 13.59 30.66
CA LEU A 806 -24.34 12.51 29.97
C LEU A 806 -23.67 11.17 30.28
N PRO A 807 -24.23 10.37 31.20
CA PRO A 807 -23.64 9.10 31.60
C PRO A 807 -23.94 7.97 30.59
N PHE A 808 -23.90 8.24 29.29
CA PHE A 808 -24.07 7.24 28.24
C PHE A 808 -22.72 6.61 27.83
N PRO A 809 -22.70 5.36 27.36
CA PRO A 809 -21.50 4.71 26.83
C PRO A 809 -21.10 5.27 25.45
N ILE A 810 -19.90 4.93 24.99
CA ILE A 810 -19.41 5.33 23.66
C ILE A 810 -20.33 4.89 22.51
N ALA A 811 -21.08 3.80 22.73
CA ALA A 811 -22.07 3.25 21.80
C ALA A 811 -23.09 4.30 21.34
N LEU A 812 -23.54 5.21 22.21
CA LEU A 812 -24.48 6.27 21.83
C LEU A 812 -23.88 7.19 20.77
N TYR A 813 -22.64 7.63 20.99
CA TYR A 813 -21.95 8.57 20.12
C TYR A 813 -21.58 7.95 18.78
N LYS A 814 -21.22 6.66 18.75
CA LYS A 814 -21.09 5.87 17.52
C LYS A 814 -22.39 5.87 16.73
N LYS A 815 -23.50 5.52 17.37
CA LYS A 815 -24.82 5.50 16.71
C LYS A 815 -25.21 6.89 16.19
N LEU A 816 -24.93 7.96 16.94
CA LEU A 816 -25.20 9.34 16.50
C LEU A 816 -24.41 9.69 15.25
N LEU A 817 -23.16 9.24 15.11
CA LEU A 817 -22.33 9.48 13.93
C LEU A 817 -22.61 8.50 12.77
N GLY A 818 -23.46 7.50 12.98
CA GLY A 818 -23.78 6.46 11.99
C GLY A 818 -22.74 5.34 11.91
N GLU A 819 -21.90 5.17 12.93
CA GLU A 819 -20.95 4.06 13.04
C GLU A 819 -21.61 2.80 13.61
N THR A 820 -21.05 1.65 13.24
CA THR A 820 -21.46 0.34 13.76
C THR A 820 -20.96 0.12 15.17
N VAL A 821 -21.81 -0.41 16.05
CA VAL A 821 -21.46 -0.81 17.41
C VAL A 821 -21.16 -2.32 17.47
N GLY A 822 -20.21 -2.72 18.31
CA GLY A 822 -19.75 -4.11 18.44
C GLY A 822 -19.61 -4.57 19.88
N LEU A 823 -18.98 -5.74 20.07
CA LEU A 823 -18.82 -6.36 21.40
C LEU A 823 -18.04 -5.47 22.39
N ASP A 824 -17.03 -4.75 21.90
CA ASP A 824 -16.25 -3.84 22.75
C ASP A 824 -17.08 -2.66 23.27
N ASP A 825 -18.10 -2.23 22.51
CA ASP A 825 -19.00 -1.14 22.93
C ASP A 825 -19.98 -1.59 24.02
N LEU A 826 -20.29 -2.88 24.08
CA LEU A 826 -21.08 -3.46 25.16
C LEU A 826 -20.31 -3.49 26.48
N ALA A 827 -18.98 -3.56 26.45
CA ALA A 827 -18.14 -3.55 27.65
C ALA A 827 -18.32 -2.28 28.50
N ASP A 828 -18.63 -1.14 27.86
CA ASP A 828 -18.89 0.13 28.55
C ASP A 828 -20.21 0.12 29.34
N LEU A 829 -21.13 -0.80 29.01
CA LEU A 829 -22.40 -0.99 29.71
C LEU A 829 -22.32 -2.15 30.69
N ASP A 830 -22.02 -3.34 30.18
CA ASP A 830 -22.01 -4.61 30.93
C ASP A 830 -20.67 -5.35 30.71
N PRO A 831 -19.63 -5.01 31.51
CA PRO A 831 -18.33 -5.65 31.40
C PRO A 831 -18.38 -7.15 31.69
N GLN A 832 -19.30 -7.60 32.53
CA GLN A 832 -19.42 -9.00 32.92
C GLN A 832 -19.97 -9.84 31.76
N LEU A 833 -21.06 -9.41 31.14
CA LEU A 833 -21.60 -10.07 29.96
C LEU A 833 -20.58 -10.10 28.82
N THR A 834 -19.86 -9.00 28.57
CA THR A 834 -18.84 -8.96 27.52
C THR A 834 -17.71 -9.95 27.76
N ARG A 835 -17.25 -10.13 29.01
CA ARG A 835 -16.25 -11.17 29.34
C ARG A 835 -16.79 -12.56 29.05
N SER A 836 -18.00 -12.88 29.50
CA SER A 836 -18.63 -14.18 29.21
C SER A 836 -18.76 -14.47 27.71
N LEU A 837 -19.07 -13.45 26.90
CA LEU A 837 -19.16 -13.60 25.43
C LEU A 837 -17.77 -13.76 24.79
N ARG A 838 -16.72 -13.12 25.32
CA ARG A 838 -15.34 -13.37 24.87
C ARG A 838 -14.87 -14.76 25.24
N ASP A 839 -15.15 -15.21 26.46
CA ASP A 839 -14.83 -16.56 26.93
C ASP A 839 -15.49 -17.61 26.02
N LEU A 840 -16.74 -17.38 25.58
CA LEU A 840 -17.42 -18.22 24.60
C LEU A 840 -16.72 -18.23 23.22
N LEU A 841 -16.26 -17.07 22.74
CA LEU A 841 -15.54 -16.98 21.47
C LEU A 841 -14.16 -17.66 21.51
N GLU A 842 -13.48 -17.59 22.65
CA GLU A 842 -12.15 -18.19 22.88
C GLU A 842 -12.20 -19.69 23.21
N TYR A 843 -13.38 -20.24 23.53
CA TYR A 843 -13.55 -21.65 23.86
C TYR A 843 -13.27 -22.59 22.67
N GLU A 844 -12.42 -23.60 22.86
CA GLU A 844 -12.02 -24.59 21.84
C GLU A 844 -12.48 -26.04 22.14
N GLY A 845 -13.31 -26.25 23.16
CA GLY A 845 -13.64 -27.60 23.68
C GLY A 845 -14.51 -28.47 22.77
N GLY A 846 -15.27 -27.89 21.82
CA GLY A 846 -16.10 -28.65 20.88
C GLY A 846 -17.37 -29.28 21.50
N ASP A 847 -17.64 -28.99 22.77
CA ASP A 847 -18.77 -29.43 23.61
C ASP A 847 -19.62 -28.23 24.08
N GLU A 848 -19.70 -27.16 23.26
CA GLU A 848 -20.37 -25.91 23.66
C GLU A 848 -21.84 -26.09 24.06
N GLU A 849 -22.53 -27.05 23.44
CA GLU A 849 -23.93 -27.38 23.73
C GLU A 849 -24.11 -28.00 25.13
N GLU A 850 -23.15 -28.81 25.60
CA GLU A 850 -23.18 -29.42 26.93
C GLU A 850 -22.70 -28.45 28.01
N VAL A 851 -21.73 -27.59 27.69
CA VAL A 851 -21.09 -26.67 28.65
C VAL A 851 -21.91 -25.40 28.87
N TYR A 852 -22.44 -24.78 27.81
CA TYR A 852 -23.15 -23.51 27.90
C TYR A 852 -24.66 -23.65 27.79
N GLY A 853 -25.17 -24.66 27.06
CA GLY A 853 -26.61 -24.90 26.90
C GLY A 853 -27.40 -23.70 26.34
N LEU A 854 -26.76 -22.87 25.51
CA LEU A 854 -27.34 -21.65 24.96
C LEU A 854 -28.07 -21.93 23.64
N ASN A 855 -29.18 -21.22 23.43
CA ASN A 855 -29.87 -21.15 22.14
C ASN A 855 -29.93 -19.69 21.65
N PHE A 856 -30.43 -19.44 20.44
CA PHE A 856 -30.54 -18.10 19.86
C PHE A 856 -31.75 -17.32 20.40
N THR A 857 -31.90 -17.25 21.73
CA THR A 857 -32.95 -16.49 22.40
C THR A 857 -32.39 -15.60 23.50
N VAL A 858 -33.12 -14.53 23.82
CA VAL A 858 -32.83 -13.63 24.94
C VAL A 858 -34.07 -13.49 25.81
N THR A 859 -33.89 -13.58 27.13
CA THR A 859 -34.97 -13.38 28.10
C THR A 859 -35.10 -11.90 28.44
N GLN A 860 -36.33 -11.40 28.39
CA GLN A 860 -36.67 -10.01 28.65
C GLN A 860 -37.81 -9.92 29.66
N ASP A 861 -37.61 -9.13 30.72
CA ASP A 861 -38.63 -8.90 31.74
C ASP A 861 -39.56 -7.76 31.30
N TYR A 862 -40.82 -8.09 31.03
CA TYR A 862 -41.90 -7.13 30.77
C TYR A 862 -42.86 -7.11 31.97
N PHE A 863 -42.76 -6.10 32.82
CA PHE A 863 -43.67 -5.90 33.96
C PHE A 863 -43.78 -7.12 34.89
N GLY A 864 -42.68 -7.86 35.09
CA GLY A 864 -42.64 -9.08 35.91
C GLY A 864 -42.96 -10.36 35.13
N GLU A 865 -43.25 -10.27 33.83
CA GLU A 865 -43.36 -11.43 32.94
C GLU A 865 -42.07 -11.59 32.10
N CYS A 866 -41.32 -12.65 32.36
CA CYS A 866 -40.20 -13.04 31.52
C CYS A 866 -40.70 -13.57 30.16
N LYS A 867 -40.41 -12.83 29.08
CA LYS A 867 -40.67 -13.23 27.69
C LYS A 867 -39.36 -13.63 27.01
N SER A 868 -39.36 -14.78 26.34
CA SER A 868 -38.25 -15.20 25.49
C SER A 868 -38.41 -14.57 24.10
N VAL A 869 -37.37 -13.89 23.63
CA VAL A 869 -37.34 -13.24 22.31
C VAL A 869 -36.29 -13.95 21.43
N PRO A 870 -36.66 -14.52 20.28
CA PRO A 870 -35.71 -15.15 19.39
C PRO A 870 -34.85 -14.11 18.66
N LEU A 871 -33.53 -14.32 18.61
CA LEU A 871 -32.57 -13.45 17.90
C LEU A 871 -32.65 -13.61 16.38
N LYS A 872 -33.04 -14.81 15.91
CA LYS A 872 -33.28 -15.15 14.50
C LYS A 872 -34.43 -16.17 14.36
N ALA A 873 -34.96 -16.33 13.16
CA ALA A 873 -36.05 -17.26 12.88
C ALA A 873 -35.67 -18.70 13.27
N GLY A 874 -36.50 -19.37 14.07
CA GLY A 874 -36.22 -20.72 14.58
C GLY A 874 -35.14 -20.79 15.68
N GLY A 875 -34.73 -19.65 16.25
CA GLY A 875 -33.62 -19.60 17.22
C GLY A 875 -33.87 -20.33 18.55
N GLU A 876 -35.13 -20.62 18.89
CA GLU A 876 -35.53 -21.34 20.11
C GLU A 876 -35.07 -22.81 20.10
N GLU A 877 -35.02 -23.42 18.91
CA GLU A 877 -34.63 -24.82 18.69
C GLU A 877 -33.17 -24.96 18.24
N MET A 878 -32.44 -23.85 18.11
CA MET A 878 -31.07 -23.84 17.59
C MET A 878 -30.06 -23.61 18.71
N SER A 879 -29.26 -24.64 19.00
CA SER A 879 -28.14 -24.57 19.96
C SER A 879 -26.96 -23.77 19.40
N VAL A 880 -26.22 -23.11 20.29
CA VAL A 880 -24.95 -22.45 19.98
C VAL A 880 -23.84 -23.51 19.90
N THR A 881 -23.06 -23.47 18.81
CA THR A 881 -22.01 -24.43 18.45
C THR A 881 -20.76 -23.70 17.99
N GLN A 882 -19.63 -24.42 17.88
CA GLN A 882 -18.36 -23.84 17.39
C GLN A 882 -18.45 -23.13 16.03
N GLN A 883 -19.35 -23.56 15.13
CA GLN A 883 -19.52 -22.96 13.80
C GLN A 883 -20.37 -21.67 13.81
N ASN A 884 -21.25 -21.50 14.80
CA ASN A 884 -22.23 -20.41 14.83
C ASN A 884 -22.08 -19.46 16.04
N LYS A 885 -21.11 -19.69 16.94
CA LYS A 885 -20.88 -18.86 18.13
C LYS A 885 -20.58 -17.39 17.82
N GLN A 886 -19.85 -17.09 16.73
CA GLN A 886 -19.63 -15.72 16.28
C GLN A 886 -20.94 -15.05 15.88
N GLU A 887 -21.79 -15.76 15.12
CA GLU A 887 -23.11 -15.27 14.72
C GLU A 887 -24.01 -15.01 15.93
N TYR A 888 -23.98 -15.87 16.95
CA TYR A 888 -24.73 -15.68 18.20
C TYR A 888 -24.32 -14.38 18.90
N VAL A 889 -23.01 -14.18 19.11
CA VAL A 889 -22.49 -12.97 19.76
C VAL A 889 -22.86 -11.72 18.97
N ASP A 890 -22.68 -11.72 17.65
CA ASP A 890 -23.01 -10.59 16.79
C ASP A 890 -24.51 -10.25 16.86
N LEU A 891 -25.39 -11.25 16.82
CA LEU A 891 -26.84 -11.06 16.91
C LEU A 891 -27.31 -10.59 18.29
N LEU A 892 -26.67 -11.06 19.36
CA LEU A 892 -26.99 -10.65 20.73
C LEU A 892 -26.60 -9.18 20.96
N VAL A 893 -25.40 -8.79 20.51
CA VAL A 893 -24.92 -7.40 20.57
C VAL A 893 -25.82 -6.50 19.73
N GLU A 894 -26.15 -6.92 18.51
CA GLU A 894 -27.08 -6.20 17.62
C GLU A 894 -28.47 -6.05 18.26
N TYR A 895 -28.96 -7.08 18.94
CA TYR A 895 -30.24 -6.99 19.63
C TYR A 895 -30.19 -5.96 20.78
N ARG A 896 -29.20 -6.04 21.66
CA ARG A 896 -29.07 -5.20 22.86
C ARG A 896 -28.79 -3.73 22.56
N LEU A 897 -27.93 -3.44 21.59
CA LEU A 897 -27.50 -2.07 21.30
C LEU A 897 -28.33 -1.41 20.18
N ASN A 898 -29.02 -2.18 19.33
CA ASN A 898 -29.82 -1.65 18.22
C ASN A 898 -31.30 -2.05 18.29
N LYS A 899 -31.66 -3.33 18.19
CA LYS A 899 -33.06 -3.74 17.97
C LYS A 899 -33.98 -3.48 19.17
N SER A 900 -33.54 -3.73 20.41
CA SER A 900 -34.38 -3.63 21.62
C SER A 900 -34.82 -2.19 21.95
N ILE A 901 -34.09 -1.20 21.41
CA ILE A 901 -34.23 0.22 21.73
C ILE A 901 -34.50 1.09 20.48
N ASP A 902 -34.77 0.48 19.33
CA ASP A 902 -34.86 1.14 18.02
C ASP A 902 -35.85 2.31 18.02
N LYS A 903 -37.03 2.15 18.62
CA LYS A 903 -38.07 3.19 18.66
C LYS A 903 -37.63 4.40 19.49
N GLN A 904 -37.11 4.14 20.69
CA GLN A 904 -36.66 5.14 21.65
C GLN A 904 -35.45 5.90 21.09
N TYR A 905 -34.49 5.17 20.52
CA TYR A 905 -33.30 5.75 19.91
C TYR A 905 -33.64 6.57 18.67
N LYS A 906 -34.52 6.11 17.78
CA LYS A 906 -34.95 6.90 16.61
C LYS A 906 -35.59 8.23 17.01
N ALA A 907 -36.42 8.22 18.05
CA ALA A 907 -37.02 9.43 18.59
C ALA A 907 -35.95 10.39 19.16
N PHE A 908 -35.03 9.88 19.98
CA PHE A 908 -33.89 10.66 20.48
C PHE A 908 -33.01 11.22 19.36
N HIS A 909 -32.66 10.39 18.39
CA HIS A 909 -31.85 10.74 17.23
C HIS A 909 -32.52 11.84 16.39
N ASP A 910 -33.82 11.73 16.12
CA ASP A 910 -34.57 12.76 15.40
C ASP A 910 -34.51 14.11 16.13
N GLY A 911 -34.79 14.12 17.43
CA GLY A 911 -34.68 15.34 18.25
C GLY A 911 -33.29 15.96 18.24
N PHE A 912 -32.25 15.13 18.38
CA PHE A 912 -30.87 15.57 18.35
C PHE A 912 -30.48 16.23 17.02
N TYR A 913 -30.84 15.60 15.90
CA TYR A 913 -30.50 16.07 14.56
C TYR A 913 -31.31 17.28 14.09
N ARG A 914 -32.48 17.57 14.70
CA ARG A 914 -33.19 18.85 14.48
C ARG A 914 -32.33 20.05 14.89
N VAL A 915 -31.45 19.89 15.87
CA VAL A 915 -30.55 20.96 16.35
C VAL A 915 -29.14 20.80 15.76
N CYS A 916 -28.52 19.63 15.94
CA CYS A 916 -27.13 19.36 15.58
C CYS A 916 -26.96 18.65 14.21
N GLY A 917 -27.73 19.03 13.20
CA GLY A 917 -27.70 18.39 11.86
C GLY A 917 -26.63 18.86 10.88
N GLY A 918 -25.62 19.61 11.34
CA GLY A 918 -24.56 20.18 10.49
C GLY A 918 -23.57 19.14 9.94
N ILE A 919 -22.94 19.45 8.80
CA ILE A 919 -21.88 18.60 8.22
C ILE A 919 -20.66 18.48 9.13
N VAL A 920 -20.42 19.49 9.97
CA VAL A 920 -19.26 19.55 10.86
C VAL A 920 -19.32 18.48 11.96
N LEU A 921 -20.52 18.12 12.42
CA LEU A 921 -20.67 17.07 13.42
C LEU A 921 -20.12 15.72 12.93
N LYS A 922 -20.29 15.43 11.63
CA LYS A 922 -19.80 14.20 10.98
C LYS A 922 -18.26 14.16 10.83
N LEU A 923 -17.56 15.23 11.19
CA LEU A 923 -16.08 15.28 11.17
C LEU A 923 -15.47 14.76 12.47
N PHE A 924 -16.28 14.67 13.55
CA PHE A 924 -15.86 14.15 14.84
C PHE A 924 -15.83 12.62 14.84
N GLN A 925 -14.95 12.07 15.66
CA GLN A 925 -14.95 10.67 16.06
C GLN A 925 -15.85 10.48 17.30
N PRO A 926 -16.33 9.26 17.58
CA PRO A 926 -17.23 9.00 18.71
C PRO A 926 -16.67 9.49 20.05
N MET A 927 -15.38 9.25 20.31
CA MET A 927 -14.72 9.67 21.55
C MET A 927 -14.60 11.19 21.63
N GLU A 928 -14.26 11.85 20.51
CA GLU A 928 -14.17 13.31 20.45
C GLU A 928 -15.54 13.96 20.66
N LEU A 929 -16.60 13.35 20.12
CA LEU A 929 -17.97 13.83 20.32
C LEU A 929 -18.41 13.65 21.78
N MET A 930 -18.06 12.52 22.41
CA MET A 930 -18.30 12.31 23.84
C MET A 930 -17.57 13.36 24.69
N ASP A 931 -16.29 13.61 24.42
CA ASP A 931 -15.48 14.62 25.11
C ASP A 931 -15.99 16.04 24.87
N LEU A 932 -16.53 16.34 23.69
CA LEU A 932 -17.16 17.63 23.37
C LEU A 932 -18.38 17.87 24.26
N VAL A 933 -19.18 16.82 24.49
CA VAL A 933 -20.44 16.91 25.25
C VAL A 933 -20.22 16.88 26.76
N THR A 934 -19.39 15.93 27.21
CA THR A 934 -19.20 15.61 28.63
C THR A 934 -17.98 16.30 29.25
N GLY A 935 -17.11 16.88 28.42
CA GLY A 935 -15.80 17.38 28.84
C GLY A 935 -14.77 16.26 28.96
N ASN A 936 -13.50 16.61 28.94
CA ASN A 936 -12.38 15.65 29.02
C ASN A 936 -11.66 15.70 30.38
N GLU A 937 -10.69 14.79 30.58
CA GLU A 937 -9.84 14.70 31.77
C GLU A 937 -8.45 15.33 31.59
N ASN A 938 -8.27 16.23 30.61
CA ASN A 938 -6.97 16.83 30.32
C ASN A 938 -6.72 18.05 31.24
N TYR A 939 -6.33 17.78 32.48
CA TYR A 939 -6.14 18.81 33.50
C TYR A 939 -4.81 19.57 33.35
N SER A 940 -4.88 20.87 33.08
CA SER A 940 -3.72 21.80 33.11
C SER A 940 -3.88 22.83 34.23
N TRP A 941 -3.61 22.41 35.47
CA TRP A 941 -3.82 23.24 36.66
C TRP A 941 -3.02 24.56 36.64
N SER A 942 -1.86 24.58 35.99
CA SER A 942 -1.07 25.79 35.78
C SER A 942 -1.73 26.79 34.83
N GLU A 943 -2.52 26.32 33.85
CA GLU A 943 -3.29 27.21 32.99
C GLU A 943 -4.52 27.78 33.71
N LEU A 944 -5.14 26.98 34.59
CA LEU A 944 -6.24 27.47 35.43
C LEU A 944 -5.80 28.66 36.30
N GLU A 945 -4.64 28.54 36.95
CA GLU A 945 -4.05 29.63 37.74
C GLU A 945 -3.79 30.88 36.91
N LYS A 946 -3.16 30.72 35.73
CA LYS A 946 -2.84 31.84 34.83
C LYS A 946 -4.08 32.57 34.31
N ASN A 947 -5.20 31.87 34.12
CA ASN A 947 -6.44 32.43 33.58
C ASN A 947 -7.45 32.84 34.68
N THR A 948 -7.07 32.80 35.95
CA THR A 948 -7.95 33.17 37.06
C THR A 948 -8.09 34.69 37.16
N GLU A 949 -9.33 35.17 37.20
CA GLU A 949 -9.68 36.57 37.44
C GLU A 949 -9.92 36.80 38.94
N TYR A 950 -9.46 37.93 39.48
CA TYR A 950 -9.62 38.27 40.90
C TYR A 950 -10.54 39.48 41.04
N LYS A 951 -11.50 39.41 41.97
CA LYS A 951 -12.48 40.47 42.23
C LYS A 951 -12.48 40.87 43.72
N GLY A 952 -12.97 42.09 43.99
CA GLY A 952 -12.97 42.66 45.33
C GLY A 952 -11.59 43.18 45.71
N GLU A 953 -11.06 42.72 46.84
CA GLU A 953 -9.74 43.13 47.35
C GLU A 953 -8.60 42.18 46.91
N TYR A 954 -8.91 41.09 46.21
CA TYR A 954 -7.91 40.15 45.73
C TYR A 954 -7.30 40.57 44.39
N PHE A 955 -6.00 40.28 44.25
CA PHE A 955 -5.20 40.44 43.04
C PHE A 955 -4.13 39.32 43.02
N PRO A 956 -3.46 39.04 41.88
CA PRO A 956 -2.58 37.87 41.73
C PRO A 956 -1.50 37.73 42.82
N ASP A 957 -0.94 38.85 43.28
CA ASP A 957 0.13 38.87 44.30
C ASP A 957 -0.36 38.99 45.76
N HIS A 958 -1.68 38.96 45.99
CA HIS A 958 -2.24 39.09 47.33
C HIS A 958 -1.80 37.90 48.23
N PRO A 959 -1.40 38.11 49.50
CA PRO A 959 -0.87 37.04 50.37
C PRO A 959 -1.78 35.82 50.51
N VAL A 960 -3.10 36.05 50.63
CA VAL A 960 -4.11 34.96 50.71
C VAL A 960 -4.21 34.19 49.39
N ILE A 961 -4.04 34.85 48.24
CA ILE A 961 -4.11 34.22 46.91
C ILE A 961 -2.86 33.36 46.65
N ARG A 962 -1.67 33.86 47.00
CA ARG A 962 -0.45 33.03 46.95
C ARG A 962 -0.57 31.79 47.83
N THR A 963 -1.05 31.98 49.06
CA THR A 963 -1.30 30.88 49.99
C THR A 963 -2.35 29.90 49.46
N PHE A 964 -3.41 30.40 48.80
CA PHE A 964 -4.43 29.57 48.15
C PHE A 964 -3.81 28.69 47.06
N TRP A 965 -3.02 29.24 46.13
CA TRP A 965 -2.42 28.46 45.05
C TRP A 965 -1.34 27.49 45.56
N GLU A 966 -0.57 27.86 46.57
CA GLU A 966 0.31 26.91 47.26
C GLU A 966 -0.46 25.72 47.83
N VAL A 967 -1.54 25.99 48.58
CA VAL A 967 -2.40 24.95 49.15
C VAL A 967 -3.07 24.11 48.06
N PHE A 968 -3.52 24.74 46.98
CA PHE A 968 -4.14 24.07 45.85
C PHE A 968 -3.17 23.14 45.14
N HIS A 969 -1.93 23.56 44.90
CA HIS A 969 -0.92 22.73 44.23
C HIS A 969 -0.48 21.55 45.09
N GLU A 970 -0.51 21.68 46.43
CA GLU A 970 -0.31 20.59 47.39
C GLU A 970 -1.41 19.51 47.39
N LEU A 971 -2.59 19.78 46.81
CA LEU A 971 -3.69 18.81 46.76
C LEU A 971 -3.38 17.62 45.84
N SER A 972 -3.88 16.44 46.22
CA SER A 972 -3.88 15.26 45.35
C SER A 972 -4.79 15.46 44.13
N LEU A 973 -4.60 14.65 43.07
CA LEU A 973 -5.43 14.72 41.86
C LEU A 973 -6.93 14.55 42.17
N GLU A 974 -7.28 13.60 43.04
CA GLU A 974 -8.66 13.36 43.49
C GLU A 974 -9.25 14.60 44.19
N GLN A 975 -8.48 15.25 45.06
CA GLN A 975 -8.91 16.49 45.72
C GLN A 975 -9.05 17.66 44.74
N LYS A 976 -8.20 17.75 43.71
CA LYS A 976 -8.32 18.75 42.66
C LYS A 976 -9.56 18.51 41.78
N LYS A 977 -9.89 17.25 41.49
CA LYS A 977 -11.16 16.86 40.83
C LYS A 977 -12.37 17.24 41.68
N LEU A 978 -12.34 16.98 42.99
CA LEU A 978 -13.38 17.41 43.91
C LEU A 978 -13.51 18.93 43.98
N PHE A 979 -12.41 19.68 43.98
CA PHE A 979 -12.43 21.12 43.89
C PHE A 979 -13.08 21.61 42.58
N LEU A 980 -12.75 20.99 41.45
CA LEU A 980 -13.34 21.34 40.17
C LEU A 980 -14.85 21.04 40.14
N LYS A 981 -15.28 19.93 40.73
CA LYS A 981 -16.69 19.58 40.93
C LYS A 981 -17.39 20.59 41.84
N PHE A 982 -16.76 20.98 42.94
CA PHE A 982 -17.24 22.03 43.84
C PHE A 982 -17.37 23.39 43.11
N LEU A 983 -16.41 23.73 42.25
CA LEU A 983 -16.38 25.00 41.54
C LEU A 983 -17.32 25.07 40.34
N THR A 984 -17.50 23.98 39.59
CA THR A 984 -18.13 24.02 38.26
C THR A 984 -19.31 23.07 38.11
N GLY A 985 -19.60 22.25 39.13
CA GLY A 985 -20.61 21.19 39.10
C GLY A 985 -20.16 19.89 38.42
N THR A 986 -18.96 19.86 37.83
CA THR A 986 -18.39 18.70 37.15
C THR A 986 -16.89 18.60 37.45
N ASP A 987 -16.34 17.40 37.46
CA ASP A 987 -14.89 17.17 37.55
C ASP A 987 -14.22 17.12 36.16
N ARG A 988 -14.96 17.43 35.09
CA ARG A 988 -14.50 17.48 33.70
C ARG A 988 -14.20 18.90 33.23
N VAL A 989 -13.29 19.05 32.27
CA VAL A 989 -12.95 20.35 31.66
C VAL A 989 -13.44 20.45 30.21
N PRO A 990 -13.67 21.66 29.68
CA PRO A 990 -13.99 21.84 28.27
C PRO A 990 -12.93 21.22 27.35
N ILE A 991 -13.36 20.79 26.17
CA ILE A 991 -12.45 20.20 25.16
C ILE A 991 -11.34 21.16 24.71
N LEU A 992 -11.57 22.48 24.83
CA LEU A 992 -10.59 23.54 24.62
C LEU A 992 -9.56 23.67 25.76
N GLY A 993 -9.60 22.78 26.74
CA GLY A 993 -8.72 22.74 27.91
C GLY A 993 -9.12 23.70 29.02
N MET A 994 -8.30 23.73 30.08
CA MET A 994 -8.51 24.60 31.25
C MET A 994 -8.43 26.09 30.93
N LYS A 995 -7.77 26.48 29.83
CA LYS A 995 -7.76 27.87 29.34
C LYS A 995 -9.15 28.44 29.05
N ALA A 996 -10.11 27.59 28.68
CA ALA A 996 -11.49 28.01 28.45
C ALA A 996 -12.29 28.21 29.76
N LEU A 997 -11.80 27.68 30.89
CA LEU A 997 -12.43 27.83 32.19
C LEU A 997 -11.92 29.12 32.86
N LYS A 998 -12.83 30.08 33.05
CA LYS A 998 -12.54 31.33 33.76
C LYS A 998 -12.93 31.21 35.23
N LEU A 999 -11.98 30.85 36.08
CA LEU A 999 -12.17 30.91 37.53
C LEU A 999 -12.16 32.36 37.99
N ILE A 1000 -13.16 32.76 38.78
CA ILE A 1000 -13.20 34.08 39.43
C ILE A 1000 -13.04 33.87 40.93
N ILE A 1001 -12.03 34.48 41.57
CA ILE A 1001 -11.89 34.45 43.03
C ILE A 1001 -12.25 35.81 43.62
N GLN A 1002 -13.28 35.82 44.48
CA GLN A 1002 -13.80 37.04 45.11
C GLN A 1002 -13.56 37.02 46.62
N SER A 1003 -13.14 38.15 47.19
CA SER A 1003 -12.91 38.29 48.63
C SER A 1003 -14.21 38.47 49.42
N THR A 1004 -14.36 37.73 50.52
CA THR A 1004 -15.44 37.90 51.51
C THR A 1004 -14.89 38.33 52.88
N ALA A 1005 -15.74 39.00 53.68
CA ALA A 1005 -15.30 39.73 54.87
C ALA A 1005 -15.10 38.88 56.13
N ASP A 1006 -15.72 37.71 56.25
CA ASP A 1006 -15.76 36.93 57.49
C ASP A 1006 -15.01 35.60 57.34
N ASP A 1007 -13.93 35.42 58.12
CA ASP A 1007 -13.00 34.30 58.07
C ASP A 1007 -13.47 33.04 58.83
N SER A 1008 -14.70 33.07 59.38
CA SER A 1008 -15.34 31.94 60.06
C SER A 1008 -16.07 30.99 59.11
N PHE A 1009 -16.58 31.52 57.99
CA PHE A 1009 -17.31 30.77 56.98
C PHE A 1009 -16.42 29.84 56.15
N LEU A 1010 -17.05 28.88 55.48
CA LEU A 1010 -16.40 28.05 54.47
C LEU A 1010 -16.31 28.84 53.15
N PRO A 1011 -15.35 28.53 52.25
CA PRO A 1011 -15.40 29.02 50.89
C PRO A 1011 -16.70 28.58 50.23
N VAL A 1012 -17.32 29.45 49.43
CA VAL A 1012 -18.58 29.17 48.72
C VAL A 1012 -18.33 29.25 47.23
N ALA A 1013 -18.86 28.31 46.46
CA ALA A 1013 -18.74 28.30 45.01
C ALA A 1013 -20.09 28.57 44.33
N HIS A 1014 -20.08 29.47 43.35
CA HIS A 1014 -21.20 29.71 42.44
C HIS A 1014 -20.92 28.98 41.12
N THR A 1015 -21.40 27.75 41.02
CA THR A 1015 -21.04 26.78 39.96
C THR A 1015 -21.47 27.19 38.55
N CYS A 1016 -22.49 28.03 38.45
CA CYS A 1016 -23.01 28.58 37.19
C CYS A 1016 -22.01 29.51 36.50
N ILE A 1017 -21.21 30.25 37.27
CA ILE A 1017 -20.22 31.22 36.75
C ILE A 1017 -18.77 30.87 37.10
N ALA A 1018 -18.54 29.71 37.71
CA ALA A 1018 -17.22 29.27 38.19
C ALA A 1018 -16.55 30.33 39.09
N GLN A 1019 -17.32 30.90 40.02
CA GLN A 1019 -16.83 31.87 41.00
C GLN A 1019 -16.63 31.22 42.37
N LEU A 1020 -15.51 31.52 43.01
CA LEU A 1020 -15.17 31.11 44.37
C LEU A 1020 -15.13 32.34 45.28
N ASP A 1021 -16.05 32.40 46.22
CA ASP A 1021 -16.05 33.37 47.31
C ASP A 1021 -15.12 32.84 48.41
N LEU A 1022 -13.93 33.44 48.49
CA LEU A 1022 -12.84 32.99 49.38
C LEU A 1022 -12.66 33.96 50.55
N PRO A 1023 -12.93 33.54 51.79
CA PRO A 1023 -12.66 34.35 52.98
C PRO A 1023 -11.17 34.67 53.17
N LYS A 1024 -10.88 35.81 53.82
CA LYS A 1024 -9.51 36.24 54.13
C LYS A 1024 -8.92 35.45 55.31
N TYR A 1025 -8.52 34.20 55.07
CA TYR A 1025 -7.90 33.38 56.09
C TYR A 1025 -6.51 33.90 56.49
N ASN A 1026 -6.25 33.97 57.80
CA ASN A 1026 -5.00 34.50 58.35
C ASN A 1026 -3.83 33.49 58.36
N THR A 1027 -4.08 32.20 58.13
CA THR A 1027 -3.07 31.13 58.16
C THR A 1027 -3.29 30.09 57.06
N LYS A 1028 -2.19 29.49 56.58
CA LYS A 1028 -2.19 28.44 55.54
C LYS A 1028 -2.97 27.21 55.98
N GLU A 1029 -2.83 26.82 57.25
CA GLU A 1029 -3.50 25.67 57.84
C GLU A 1029 -5.02 25.86 57.88
N LYS A 1030 -5.48 27.07 58.25
CA LYS A 1030 -6.92 27.41 58.30
C LYS A 1030 -7.52 27.38 56.89
N LEU A 1031 -6.82 27.95 55.90
CA LEU A 1031 -7.24 27.92 54.50
C LEU A 1031 -7.35 26.47 53.99
N LYS A 1032 -6.30 25.67 54.18
CA LYS A 1032 -6.27 24.26 53.76
C LYS A 1032 -7.38 23.44 54.40
N TYR A 1033 -7.57 23.57 55.71
CA TYR A 1033 -8.61 22.86 56.45
C TYR A 1033 -10.01 23.24 55.96
N LYS A 1034 -10.31 24.54 55.84
CA LYS A 1034 -11.63 25.03 55.40
C LYS A 1034 -11.92 24.72 53.94
N LEU A 1035 -10.90 24.79 53.07
CA LEU A 1035 -11.02 24.42 51.65
C LEU A 1035 -11.30 22.92 51.49
N LEU A 1036 -10.56 22.06 52.21
CA LEU A 1036 -10.79 20.62 52.20
C LEU A 1036 -12.19 20.24 52.72
N GLN A 1037 -12.66 20.91 53.78
CA GLN A 1037 -14.02 20.72 54.27
C GLN A 1037 -15.08 21.09 53.22
N ALA A 1038 -14.91 22.23 52.54
CA ALA A 1038 -15.87 22.68 51.53
C ALA A 1038 -15.96 21.74 50.32
N ILE A 1039 -14.82 21.26 49.81
CA ILE A 1039 -14.81 20.34 48.65
C ILE A 1039 -15.26 18.91 48.99
N GLN A 1040 -15.22 18.51 50.27
CA GLN A 1040 -15.67 17.19 50.72
C GLN A 1040 -17.17 17.14 51.05
N GLN A 1041 -17.79 18.28 51.38
CA GLN A 1041 -19.21 18.38 51.76
C GLN A 1041 -20.10 18.94 50.63
N SER A 1042 -19.74 18.70 49.37
CA SER A 1042 -20.39 19.33 48.20
C SER A 1042 -21.74 18.70 47.78
N GLU A 1043 -22.32 17.79 48.55
CA GLU A 1043 -23.65 17.22 48.26
C GLU A 1043 -24.75 18.07 48.90
N GLY A 1044 -25.16 19.12 48.18
CA GLY A 1044 -26.35 19.90 48.55
C GLY A 1044 -26.33 21.30 47.97
N PHE A 1045 -27.11 21.53 46.90
CA PHE A 1045 -27.59 22.87 46.56
C PHE A 1045 -28.65 23.26 47.61
N GLY A 1046 -28.18 23.63 48.79
CA GLY A 1046 -28.98 24.28 49.82
C GLY A 1046 -28.33 25.61 50.14
N LEU A 1047 -28.70 26.66 49.38
CA LEU A 1047 -28.71 28.00 49.95
C LEU A 1047 -29.58 27.91 51.20
N VAL A 1048 -28.98 28.08 52.37
CA VAL A 1048 -29.68 28.68 53.51
C VAL A 1048 -29.55 30.19 53.35
#